data_AF-A0A2A4YXJ6-F1
#
_entry.id   AF-A0A2A4YXJ6-F1
#
_cell.length_a   1.000
_cell.length_b   1.000
_cell.length_c   1.000
_cell.angle_alpha   90.00
_cell.angle_beta   90.00
_cell.angle_gamma   90.00
#
_symmetry.space_group_name_H-M   'P 1'
#
loop_
_entity.id
_entity.type
_entity.pdbx_description
1 polymer ?
#
loop_
_entity_poly.entity_id
_entity_poly.type
_entity_poly.pdbx_seq_one_letter_code
_entity_poly.pdbx_strand_id
1 'polypeptide(L)'
;MKKTLLSTLILLSVNYCYSQGKTDNKCTKTSNDPLIQSIDSIMNSSYLPNEPGAAIVITKGGKEIYSKGFGMANLEFEVPMTSKMIFRIASITKQFTAVSILLLEEKGKLSITDDFRKYLPDYPDPGKVITIEHLLTNTSGIPDFVGSPDHNKIAHTKVTTNEILNIFKDKPLEFEPGERYSYSSSGYNILGAIIENVSELTYEEFVETEIFEKLNMHNSFYDHPEEIVKNKILGYDKDSLGYIRADYLTMSIPFSAGALSSNVHDLAVWNKSIHDGKLISVENLARAFKPYKLNSGELSSYGFGWESHLFLGHPLYHHRGLINGFRSSGFYFPKEDIYIAILSNNTSHLPYKISYFISSEVLGESINHSVKIDKEEALKIIGTYTNSERTIKITAESNKLFFDISWANGELIASSKDAFYVNGTHIGCAFDYDSTGLAKSVNVKHRFFGHTAFTLNRENPLSNDYTTIEALVKEEERINRTMTNKEVNKLIGDYGDIQFKVKKNTLIQTYEGREYAMINIGMDIFKVDGFPDYLLHFLRENGNIIGCKAVFKKDDAITYLKGQKSSFSINITPEKLILPSRNDGGPTKVSFINEFKKEVFINWVHFDGKIKFYKKLKPDEQFIQHTYAGHYWLITENKENGKAIAGFRAIKENATAIINENVPKPSKYTSNKNITTSPKTVITPNAKQELTYNEDTSNTIKPTLFADLGETCSTPDGMAIDNSGNLFLAVTNLSSFEEHGSKILTFDDNQKPITWFDQLPLHPVTNKVHPIGIEFGQDGNLYIADNQNFAGQPNQSRILRVVVQNGKPIKAEVLVEGLGFSNGIRLYKNHLYITDFMFEDGKESGIYSFNLEDFKDDKIVMDDQTRKKHLIGTFPVGIDGIALDVSGNLYAGHFYSGTITKFEFTNERTVKSRNVVFESKSFNCADGMYYDKNRNSIFIANLTNNSVHELDLNTKTLNLIWINDNNNGSTGLLDNPCETIIYKEKLIVVNFDTFKGPKNLEVDKYNTISQFKL
;
A
#
# COMPACT_ATOMS: atom_id res chain seq x y z
N MET A 1 59.54 36.95 -39.05
CA MET A 1 59.03 36.45 -37.75
C MET A 1 57.62 35.91 -37.95
N LYS A 2 57.28 34.74 -37.40
CA LYS A 2 55.95 34.09 -37.54
C LYS A 2 55.47 33.58 -36.16
N LYS A 3 54.66 34.34 -35.39
CA LYS A 3 53.86 33.79 -34.27
C LYS A 3 52.78 34.69 -33.62
N THR A 4 52.28 35.76 -34.28
CA THR A 4 51.40 36.74 -33.60
C THR A 4 50.21 37.30 -34.39
N LEU A 5 49.87 36.76 -35.58
CA LEU A 5 48.80 37.33 -36.44
C LEU A 5 47.70 36.35 -36.90
N LEU A 6 47.72 35.09 -36.43
CA LEU A 6 46.73 34.07 -36.85
C LEU A 6 45.62 33.82 -35.81
N SER A 7 45.82 34.26 -34.56
CA SER A 7 44.86 34.08 -33.45
C SER A 7 43.66 35.02 -33.51
N THR A 8 43.77 36.18 -34.16
CA THR A 8 42.74 37.24 -34.13
C THR A 8 41.66 37.09 -35.19
N LEU A 9 41.89 36.35 -36.28
CA LEU A 9 40.89 36.20 -37.37
C LEU A 9 39.89 35.05 -37.15
N ILE A 10 40.21 34.07 -36.30
CA ILE A 10 39.33 32.92 -36.04
C ILE A 10 38.21 33.27 -35.03
N LEU A 11 38.43 34.27 -34.17
CA LEU A 11 37.46 34.73 -33.16
C LEU A 11 36.32 35.62 -33.70
N LEU A 12 36.39 36.05 -34.97
CA LEU A 12 35.40 36.95 -35.60
C LEU A 12 34.45 36.26 -36.59
N SER A 13 34.76 35.04 -37.06
CA SER A 13 33.83 34.26 -37.91
C SER A 13 32.84 33.42 -37.11
N VAL A 14 33.23 32.91 -35.93
CA VAL A 14 32.36 32.06 -35.08
C VAL A 14 31.16 32.84 -34.51
N ASN A 15 31.34 34.13 -34.21
CA ASN A 15 30.30 34.96 -33.60
C ASN A 15 29.23 35.49 -34.58
N TYR A 16 29.33 35.21 -35.89
CA TYR A 16 28.33 35.70 -36.88
C TYR A 16 27.32 34.62 -37.34
N CYS A 17 27.55 33.34 -37.03
CA CYS A 17 26.57 32.27 -37.31
C CYS A 17 25.58 32.03 -36.15
N TYR A 18 25.81 32.61 -34.96
CA TYR A 18 24.97 32.39 -33.78
C TYR A 18 23.78 33.36 -33.63
N SER A 19 23.55 34.27 -34.59
CA SER A 19 22.55 35.35 -34.47
C SER A 19 21.33 35.25 -35.39
N GLN A 20 21.24 34.26 -36.28
CA GLN A 20 20.06 34.02 -37.13
C GLN A 20 19.50 32.59 -37.08
N GLY A 21 19.91 31.79 -36.10
CA GLY A 21 19.14 30.63 -35.67
C GLY A 21 17.87 31.07 -34.94
N LYS A 22 16.76 31.30 -35.66
CA LYS A 22 15.43 31.39 -35.04
C LYS A 22 15.03 30.01 -34.51
N THR A 23 15.50 29.66 -33.32
CA THR A 23 14.81 28.67 -32.49
C THR A 23 13.44 29.23 -32.16
N ASP A 24 12.37 28.53 -32.55
CA ASP A 24 11.01 28.85 -32.13
C ASP A 24 10.87 28.55 -30.63
N ASN A 25 11.35 29.50 -29.81
CA ASN A 25 11.02 29.61 -28.41
C ASN A 25 9.55 30.04 -28.26
N LYS A 26 8.64 29.18 -28.73
CA LYS A 26 7.31 29.05 -28.17
C LYS A 26 7.49 28.58 -26.73
N CYS A 27 7.72 29.57 -25.87
CA CYS A 27 7.60 29.49 -24.44
C CYS A 27 6.47 28.52 -24.09
N THR A 28 6.78 27.51 -23.27
CA THR A 28 5.83 26.56 -22.71
C THR A 28 4.88 27.31 -21.77
N LYS A 29 3.92 28.02 -22.37
CA LYS A 29 2.74 28.50 -21.69
C LYS A 29 2.05 27.25 -21.14
N THR A 30 2.16 27.05 -19.83
CA THR A 30 1.17 26.30 -19.07
C THR A 30 -0.20 26.79 -19.52
N SER A 31 -1.06 25.88 -19.99
CA SER A 31 -2.39 26.29 -20.40
C SER A 31 -3.14 26.84 -19.19
N ASN A 32 -3.80 27.97 -19.34
CA ASN A 32 -4.72 28.49 -18.33
C ASN A 32 -6.11 27.83 -18.42
N ASP A 33 -6.28 26.84 -19.31
CA ASP A 33 -7.47 25.99 -19.37
C ASP A 33 -7.47 24.99 -18.20
N PRO A 34 -8.45 25.04 -17.29
CA PRO A 34 -8.51 24.13 -16.13
C PRO A 34 -8.61 22.65 -16.52
N LEU A 35 -9.24 22.32 -17.66
CA LEU A 35 -9.36 20.94 -18.12
C LEU A 35 -7.97 20.39 -18.50
N ILE A 36 -7.17 21.18 -19.20
CA ILE A 36 -5.80 20.81 -19.57
C ILE A 36 -4.92 20.67 -18.32
N GLN A 37 -5.09 21.53 -17.31
CA GLN A 37 -4.37 21.41 -16.03
C GLN A 37 -4.78 20.15 -15.25
N SER A 38 -6.08 19.80 -15.25
CA SER A 38 -6.59 18.59 -14.61
C SER A 38 -6.06 17.32 -15.27
N ILE A 39 -6.09 17.24 -16.61
CA ILE A 39 -5.52 16.13 -17.37
C ILE A 39 -4.01 16.02 -17.16
N ASP A 40 -3.28 17.14 -17.19
CA ASP A 40 -1.84 17.16 -16.88
C ASP A 40 -1.56 16.67 -15.45
N SER A 41 -2.39 17.01 -14.48
CA SER A 41 -2.26 16.54 -13.09
C SER A 41 -2.47 15.02 -12.98
N ILE A 42 -3.57 14.51 -13.54
CA ILE A 42 -3.95 13.08 -13.55
C ILE A 42 -2.88 12.22 -14.26
N MET A 43 -2.31 12.72 -15.35
CA MET A 43 -1.26 12.01 -16.09
C MET A 43 0.10 12.06 -15.36
N ASN A 44 0.52 13.21 -14.82
CA ASN A 44 1.78 13.31 -14.07
C ASN A 44 1.76 12.48 -12.76
N SER A 45 0.61 12.37 -12.08
CA SER A 45 0.47 11.51 -10.91
C SER A 45 0.48 10.00 -11.22
N SER A 46 0.43 9.65 -12.52
CA SER A 46 0.38 8.27 -13.00
C SER A 46 1.56 7.87 -13.91
N TYR A 47 2.43 8.82 -14.29
CA TYR A 47 3.60 8.59 -15.15
C TYR A 47 4.70 9.60 -14.78
N LEU A 48 5.54 9.23 -13.82
CA LEU A 48 6.60 10.11 -13.31
C LEU A 48 7.67 10.39 -14.39
N PRO A 49 8.34 11.56 -14.39
CA PRO A 49 9.20 11.99 -15.50
C PRO A 49 10.36 11.05 -15.88
N ASN A 50 10.81 10.20 -14.95
CA ASN A 50 11.97 9.31 -15.12
C ASN A 50 11.56 7.82 -15.23
N GLU A 51 10.27 7.53 -15.40
CA GLU A 51 9.72 6.17 -15.49
C GLU A 51 9.15 5.89 -16.89
N PRO A 52 8.91 4.62 -17.27
CA PRO A 52 8.25 4.28 -18.53
C PRO A 52 6.90 4.99 -18.69
N GLY A 53 6.75 5.68 -19.81
CA GLY A 53 5.73 6.67 -20.03
C GLY A 53 4.38 6.21 -20.61
N ALA A 54 3.64 7.22 -21.05
CA ALA A 54 2.46 7.06 -21.88
C ALA A 54 2.24 8.23 -22.85
N ALA A 55 1.66 7.92 -24.00
CA ALA A 55 1.07 8.88 -24.92
C ALA A 55 -0.45 8.95 -24.69
N ILE A 56 -1.02 10.14 -24.85
CA ILE A 56 -2.47 10.38 -24.80
C ILE A 56 -2.90 11.30 -25.93
N VAL A 57 -4.07 11.02 -26.51
CA VAL A 57 -4.86 11.97 -27.30
C VAL A 57 -6.28 12.06 -26.74
N ILE A 58 -6.89 13.23 -26.89
CA ILE A 58 -8.33 13.45 -26.69
C ILE A 58 -8.84 14.24 -27.90
N THR A 59 -9.89 13.73 -28.55
CA THR A 59 -10.60 14.45 -29.60
C THR A 59 -12.04 14.72 -29.21
N LYS A 60 -12.60 15.82 -29.74
CA LYS A 60 -14.02 16.17 -29.61
C LYS A 60 -14.54 16.75 -30.92
N GLY A 61 -15.72 16.33 -31.40
CA GLY A 61 -16.22 16.76 -32.71
C GLY A 61 -15.30 16.31 -33.85
N GLY A 62 -14.63 15.16 -33.71
CA GLY A 62 -13.59 14.68 -34.60
C GLY A 62 -12.29 15.50 -34.67
N LYS A 63 -12.06 16.45 -33.74
CA LYS A 63 -10.86 17.32 -33.71
C LYS A 63 -10.03 17.07 -32.46
N GLU A 64 -8.71 17.03 -32.58
CA GLU A 64 -7.81 17.02 -31.41
C GLU A 64 -8.05 18.26 -30.54
N ILE A 65 -8.30 18.05 -29.25
CA ILE A 65 -8.36 19.09 -28.22
C ILE A 65 -7.19 19.01 -27.24
N TYR A 66 -6.54 17.84 -27.13
CA TYR A 66 -5.38 17.62 -26.28
C TYR A 66 -4.55 16.44 -26.78
N SER A 67 -3.22 16.55 -26.78
CA SER A 67 -2.30 15.46 -27.16
C SER A 67 -0.94 15.67 -26.52
N LYS A 68 -0.41 14.66 -25.82
CA LYS A 68 0.83 14.79 -25.04
C LYS A 68 1.51 13.44 -24.76
N GLY A 69 2.80 13.48 -24.41
CA GLY A 69 3.54 12.36 -23.83
C GLY A 69 4.00 12.68 -22.41
N PHE A 70 4.06 11.65 -21.56
CA PHE A 70 4.49 11.70 -20.16
C PHE A 70 5.47 10.57 -19.88
N GLY A 71 6.40 10.75 -18.94
CA GLY A 71 7.48 9.79 -18.66
C GLY A 71 8.44 9.59 -19.86
N MET A 72 9.08 8.42 -19.91
CA MET A 72 10.14 8.06 -20.86
C MET A 72 9.66 7.03 -21.90
N ALA A 73 9.99 7.30 -23.16
CA ALA A 73 9.92 6.35 -24.28
C ALA A 73 11.05 5.31 -24.23
N ASN A 74 12.20 5.68 -23.67
CA ASN A 74 13.30 4.75 -23.40
C ASN A 74 14.07 5.19 -22.15
N LEU A 75 14.29 4.26 -21.20
CA LEU A 75 15.00 4.53 -19.95
C LEU A 75 16.51 4.61 -20.14
N GLU A 76 17.10 3.73 -20.95
CA GLU A 76 18.56 3.56 -21.06
C GLU A 76 19.27 4.71 -21.80
N PHE A 77 18.51 5.52 -22.54
CA PHE A 77 18.95 6.71 -23.25
C PHE A 77 18.17 7.97 -22.84
N GLU A 78 17.42 7.91 -21.71
CA GLU A 78 16.64 9.02 -21.14
C GLU A 78 15.75 9.76 -22.17
N VAL A 79 15.13 9.01 -23.09
CA VAL A 79 14.34 9.60 -24.19
C VAL A 79 12.94 9.93 -23.69
N PRO A 80 12.53 11.21 -23.63
CA PRO A 80 11.21 11.59 -23.15
C PRO A 80 10.10 11.13 -24.11
N MET A 81 8.96 10.78 -23.54
CA MET A 81 7.79 10.33 -24.28
C MET A 81 7.16 11.47 -25.09
N THR A 82 6.64 11.16 -26.28
CA THR A 82 5.83 12.09 -27.08
C THR A 82 4.60 11.37 -27.62
N SER A 83 3.51 12.09 -27.94
CA SER A 83 2.31 11.47 -28.52
C SER A 83 2.51 10.91 -29.94
N LYS A 84 3.68 11.13 -30.56
CA LYS A 84 4.06 10.59 -31.87
C LYS A 84 4.81 9.25 -31.80
N MET A 85 5.05 8.74 -30.59
CA MET A 85 5.64 7.42 -30.37
C MET A 85 4.66 6.31 -30.72
N ILE A 86 5.18 5.19 -31.22
CA ILE A 86 4.42 4.05 -31.72
C ILE A 86 4.54 2.91 -30.71
N PHE A 87 3.39 2.38 -30.30
CA PHE A 87 3.22 1.37 -29.26
C PHE A 87 2.54 0.15 -29.89
N ARG A 88 2.75 -1.04 -29.31
CA ARG A 88 1.86 -2.18 -29.57
C ARG A 88 0.49 -1.87 -28.98
N ILE A 89 -0.55 -1.81 -29.80
CA ILE A 89 -1.91 -1.52 -29.32
C ILE A 89 -2.61 -2.76 -28.74
N ALA A 90 -1.97 -3.93 -28.84
CA ALA A 90 -2.44 -5.21 -28.33
C ALA A 90 -3.88 -5.48 -28.77
N SER A 91 -4.75 -5.94 -27.87
CA SER A 91 -6.12 -6.36 -28.22
C SER A 91 -7.06 -5.26 -28.77
N ILE A 92 -6.66 -3.98 -28.85
CA ILE A 92 -7.39 -3.01 -29.70
C ILE A 92 -7.38 -3.47 -31.18
N THR A 93 -6.39 -4.26 -31.59
CA THR A 93 -6.34 -5.02 -32.86
C THR A 93 -7.67 -5.71 -33.22
N LYS A 94 -8.41 -6.21 -32.21
CA LYS A 94 -9.69 -6.91 -32.44
C LYS A 94 -10.76 -6.04 -33.11
N GLN A 95 -10.69 -4.71 -32.96
CA GLN A 95 -11.55 -3.76 -33.68
C GLN A 95 -11.30 -3.80 -35.20
N PHE A 96 -10.02 -3.80 -35.60
CA PHE A 96 -9.60 -3.87 -36.99
C PHE A 96 -10.03 -5.19 -37.63
N THR A 97 -9.76 -6.31 -36.97
CA THR A 97 -10.19 -7.66 -37.40
C THR A 97 -11.70 -7.78 -37.54
N ALA A 98 -12.48 -7.20 -36.63
CA ALA A 98 -13.94 -7.21 -36.72
C ALA A 98 -14.48 -6.39 -37.90
N VAL A 99 -13.91 -5.21 -38.15
CA VAL A 99 -14.26 -4.38 -39.31
C VAL A 99 -13.82 -5.05 -40.62
N SER A 100 -12.68 -5.74 -40.66
CA SER A 100 -12.26 -6.55 -41.82
C SER A 100 -13.29 -7.63 -42.17
N ILE A 101 -13.84 -8.32 -41.16
CA ILE A 101 -14.92 -9.32 -41.36
C ILE A 101 -16.20 -8.66 -41.87
N LEU A 102 -16.62 -7.52 -41.30
CA LEU A 102 -17.79 -6.78 -41.79
C LEU A 102 -17.61 -6.22 -43.20
N LEU A 103 -16.40 -5.80 -43.56
CA LEU A 103 -16.05 -5.34 -44.90
C LEU A 103 -16.10 -6.49 -45.93
N LEU A 104 -15.79 -7.71 -45.52
CA LEU A 104 -15.99 -8.91 -46.34
C LEU A 104 -17.48 -9.30 -46.44
N GLU A 105 -18.28 -9.08 -45.39
CA GLU A 105 -19.74 -9.25 -45.46
C GLU A 105 -20.40 -8.23 -46.41
N GLU A 106 -20.01 -6.96 -46.35
CA GLU A 106 -20.50 -5.91 -47.28
C GLU A 106 -20.11 -6.17 -48.74
N LYS A 107 -18.93 -6.75 -48.97
CA LYS A 107 -18.48 -7.22 -50.29
C LYS A 107 -19.19 -8.51 -50.74
N GLY A 108 -20.12 -9.06 -49.96
CA GLY A 108 -20.87 -10.29 -50.25
C GLY A 108 -20.00 -11.56 -50.27
N LYS A 109 -18.82 -11.52 -49.63
CA LYS A 109 -17.85 -12.62 -49.62
C LYS A 109 -18.12 -13.65 -48.51
N LEU A 110 -18.70 -13.21 -47.40
CA LEU A 110 -19.15 -14.05 -46.28
C LEU A 110 -20.45 -13.51 -45.68
N SER A 111 -21.08 -14.26 -44.77
CA SER A 111 -21.97 -13.66 -43.77
C SER A 111 -21.59 -14.11 -42.36
N ILE A 112 -21.80 -13.25 -41.37
CA ILE A 112 -21.41 -13.58 -39.98
C ILE A 112 -22.25 -14.72 -39.38
N THR A 113 -23.38 -15.08 -40.00
CA THR A 113 -24.25 -16.20 -39.59
C THR A 113 -23.85 -17.55 -40.20
N ASP A 114 -22.88 -17.58 -41.11
CA ASP A 114 -22.30 -18.84 -41.61
C ASP A 114 -21.55 -19.58 -40.51
N ASP A 115 -21.59 -20.93 -40.54
CA ASP A 115 -20.64 -21.76 -39.80
C ASP A 115 -19.22 -21.45 -40.30
N PHE A 116 -18.32 -21.08 -39.40
CA PHE A 116 -17.00 -20.56 -39.79
C PHE A 116 -16.17 -21.59 -40.59
N ARG A 117 -16.44 -22.89 -40.42
CA ARG A 117 -15.73 -23.98 -41.12
C ARG A 117 -16.02 -24.01 -42.62
N LYS A 118 -17.07 -23.32 -43.08
CA LYS A 118 -17.29 -22.99 -44.51
C LYS A 118 -16.07 -22.32 -45.16
N TYR A 119 -15.26 -21.62 -44.37
CA TYR A 119 -14.06 -20.89 -44.78
C TYR A 119 -12.76 -21.54 -44.29
N LEU A 120 -12.85 -22.55 -43.42
CA LEU A 120 -11.74 -23.31 -42.85
C LEU A 120 -12.11 -24.81 -42.81
N PRO A 121 -12.18 -25.50 -43.97
CA PRO A 121 -12.70 -26.86 -44.05
C PRO A 121 -11.83 -27.91 -43.35
N ASP A 122 -10.55 -27.62 -43.11
CA ASP A 122 -9.61 -28.46 -42.36
C ASP A 122 -9.71 -28.29 -40.82
N TYR A 123 -10.64 -27.46 -40.34
CA TYR A 123 -10.91 -27.30 -38.91
C TYR A 123 -11.87 -28.43 -38.42
N PRO A 124 -11.53 -29.17 -37.34
CA PRO A 124 -12.34 -30.28 -36.84
C PRO A 124 -13.80 -29.91 -36.57
N ASP A 125 -14.73 -30.87 -36.74
CA ASP A 125 -16.13 -30.69 -36.35
C ASP A 125 -16.27 -30.80 -34.81
N PRO A 126 -16.68 -29.73 -34.10
CA PRO A 126 -16.88 -29.78 -32.65
C PRO A 126 -18.23 -30.40 -32.25
N GLY A 127 -18.98 -30.94 -33.21
CA GLY A 127 -20.35 -31.47 -33.03
C GLY A 127 -21.43 -30.39 -32.98
N LYS A 128 -21.08 -29.12 -33.25
CA LYS A 128 -21.93 -27.92 -33.09
C LYS A 128 -21.65 -26.90 -34.18
N VAL A 129 -22.67 -26.13 -34.55
CA VAL A 129 -22.53 -24.98 -35.45
C VAL A 129 -21.95 -23.80 -34.67
N ILE A 130 -20.80 -23.30 -35.11
CA ILE A 130 -20.17 -22.09 -34.56
C ILE A 130 -20.16 -21.03 -35.65
N THR A 131 -20.92 -19.96 -35.45
CA THR A 131 -20.98 -18.87 -36.43
C THR A 131 -19.79 -17.92 -36.29
N ILE A 132 -19.51 -17.17 -37.35
CA ILE A 132 -18.55 -16.06 -37.30
C ILE A 132 -18.98 -15.00 -36.26
N GLU A 133 -20.28 -14.78 -36.06
CA GLU A 133 -20.82 -13.93 -34.98
C GLU A 133 -20.42 -14.45 -33.59
N HIS A 134 -20.40 -15.76 -33.35
CA HIS A 134 -19.94 -16.32 -32.07
C HIS A 134 -18.44 -16.08 -31.83
N LEU A 135 -17.63 -16.02 -32.89
CA LEU A 135 -16.21 -15.67 -32.80
C LEU A 135 -16.02 -14.18 -32.48
N LEU A 136 -16.70 -13.29 -33.23
CA LEU A 136 -16.66 -11.83 -33.03
C LEU A 136 -17.10 -11.41 -31.62
N THR A 137 -18.08 -12.11 -31.06
CA THR A 137 -18.71 -11.76 -29.77
C THR A 137 -18.09 -12.45 -28.56
N ASN A 138 -17.08 -13.31 -28.76
CA ASN A 138 -16.48 -14.16 -27.72
C ASN A 138 -17.52 -15.08 -27.03
N THR A 139 -18.36 -15.75 -27.83
CA THR A 139 -19.41 -16.70 -27.36
C THR A 139 -19.32 -18.09 -28.00
N SER A 140 -18.20 -18.41 -28.66
CA SER A 140 -18.02 -19.63 -29.48
C SER A 140 -17.79 -20.94 -28.72
N GLY A 141 -17.49 -20.89 -27.43
CA GLY A 141 -17.07 -22.07 -26.65
C GLY A 141 -15.61 -22.50 -26.89
N ILE A 142 -14.88 -21.89 -27.83
CA ILE A 142 -13.52 -22.32 -28.20
C ILE A 142 -12.51 -21.88 -27.12
N PRO A 143 -11.75 -22.82 -26.50
CA PRO A 143 -10.79 -22.51 -25.43
C PRO A 143 -9.72 -21.51 -25.90
N ASP A 144 -9.31 -20.57 -25.03
CA ASP A 144 -8.23 -19.65 -25.38
C ASP A 144 -6.83 -20.22 -25.09
N PHE A 145 -5.93 -20.18 -26.06
CA PHE A 145 -4.56 -20.68 -25.89
C PHE A 145 -3.61 -19.68 -25.18
N VAL A 146 -3.98 -18.40 -25.09
CA VAL A 146 -3.10 -17.37 -24.50
C VAL A 146 -2.86 -17.65 -23.01
N GLY A 147 -1.60 -17.64 -22.59
CA GLY A 147 -1.19 -18.02 -21.23
C GLY A 147 -1.14 -19.53 -20.96
N SER A 148 -1.50 -20.39 -21.92
CA SER A 148 -1.33 -21.84 -21.79
C SER A 148 0.15 -22.27 -21.85
N PRO A 149 0.50 -23.48 -21.36
CA PRO A 149 1.84 -24.03 -21.54
C PRO A 149 2.28 -24.16 -23.00
N ASP A 150 1.34 -24.24 -23.95
CA ASP A 150 1.64 -24.34 -25.37
C ASP A 150 2.06 -22.98 -25.96
N HIS A 151 1.36 -21.90 -25.57
CA HIS A 151 1.74 -20.51 -25.91
C HIS A 151 3.18 -20.20 -25.46
N ASN A 152 3.54 -20.58 -24.24
CA ASN A 152 4.87 -20.33 -23.68
C ASN A 152 5.99 -21.09 -24.42
N LYS A 153 5.72 -22.25 -25.05
CA LYS A 153 6.72 -22.99 -25.84
C LYS A 153 7.13 -22.25 -27.11
N ILE A 154 6.20 -21.50 -27.71
CA ILE A 154 6.39 -20.85 -29.01
C ILE A 154 6.62 -19.34 -28.93
N ALA A 155 6.49 -18.71 -27.75
CA ALA A 155 6.52 -17.25 -27.56
C ALA A 155 7.66 -16.49 -28.29
N HIS A 156 8.82 -17.13 -28.50
CA HIS A 156 9.98 -16.56 -29.19
C HIS A 156 10.22 -17.13 -30.61
N THR A 157 9.27 -17.86 -31.20
CA THR A 157 9.39 -18.57 -32.49
C THR A 157 8.29 -18.13 -33.46
N LYS A 158 8.67 -17.56 -34.60
CA LYS A 158 7.73 -17.13 -35.66
C LYS A 158 6.98 -18.37 -36.19
N VAL A 159 5.65 -18.30 -36.20
CA VAL A 159 4.73 -19.39 -36.56
C VAL A 159 3.73 -18.92 -37.63
N THR A 160 3.24 -19.85 -38.44
CA THR A 160 2.18 -19.61 -39.44
C THR A 160 0.78 -19.64 -38.84
N THR A 161 -0.20 -19.07 -39.53
CA THR A 161 -1.63 -19.10 -39.14
C THR A 161 -2.11 -20.50 -38.78
N ASN A 162 -1.77 -21.50 -39.59
CA ASN A 162 -2.15 -22.89 -39.35
C ASN A 162 -1.49 -23.50 -38.11
N GLU A 163 -0.23 -23.16 -37.82
CA GLU A 163 0.46 -23.61 -36.60
C GLU A 163 -0.19 -23.03 -35.34
N ILE A 164 -0.71 -21.79 -35.39
CA ILE A 164 -1.47 -21.18 -34.29
C ILE A 164 -2.78 -21.94 -34.08
N LEU A 165 -3.56 -22.20 -35.14
CA LEU A 165 -4.83 -22.93 -35.04
C LEU A 165 -4.64 -24.34 -34.49
N ASN A 166 -3.55 -25.03 -34.89
CA ASN A 166 -3.19 -26.36 -34.39
C ASN A 166 -2.97 -26.42 -32.86
N ILE A 167 -2.81 -25.29 -32.16
CA ILE A 167 -2.67 -25.27 -30.69
C ILE A 167 -4.01 -25.55 -29.98
N PHE A 168 -5.14 -25.22 -30.62
CA PHE A 168 -6.46 -25.26 -29.96
C PHE A 168 -7.59 -25.91 -30.78
N LYS A 169 -7.44 -26.10 -32.09
CA LYS A 169 -8.54 -26.62 -32.94
C LYS A 169 -9.04 -28.01 -32.54
N ASP A 170 -8.16 -28.84 -31.98
CA ASP A 170 -8.44 -30.22 -31.55
C ASP A 170 -8.85 -30.31 -30.06
N LYS A 171 -9.00 -29.18 -29.37
CA LYS A 171 -9.47 -29.11 -27.97
C LYS A 171 -11.01 -29.01 -27.92
N PRO A 172 -11.69 -29.68 -26.98
CA PRO A 172 -13.14 -29.62 -26.85
C PRO A 172 -13.63 -28.22 -26.46
N LEU A 173 -14.89 -27.90 -26.77
CA LEU A 173 -15.50 -26.65 -26.33
C LEU A 173 -15.65 -26.59 -24.81
N GLU A 174 -15.44 -25.41 -24.23
CA GLU A 174 -15.67 -25.12 -22.81
C GLU A 174 -17.15 -24.97 -22.43
N PHE A 175 -18.02 -24.67 -23.42
CA PHE A 175 -19.45 -24.40 -23.28
C PHE A 175 -20.13 -24.43 -24.67
N GLU A 176 -21.46 -24.46 -24.71
CA GLU A 176 -22.22 -24.47 -25.96
C GLU A 176 -22.19 -23.09 -26.65
N PRO A 177 -22.13 -23.01 -28.00
CA PRO A 177 -22.08 -21.73 -28.69
C PRO A 177 -23.29 -20.83 -28.36
N GLY A 178 -23.03 -19.59 -27.95
CA GLY A 178 -24.02 -18.62 -27.47
C GLY A 178 -24.44 -18.78 -26.00
N GLU A 179 -23.96 -19.79 -25.26
CA GLU A 179 -24.35 -20.04 -23.86
C GLU A 179 -23.86 -18.95 -22.91
N ARG A 180 -22.56 -18.62 -22.97
CA ARG A 180 -21.92 -17.57 -22.15
C ARG A 180 -20.92 -16.74 -22.95
N TYR A 181 -20.59 -15.57 -22.42
CA TYR A 181 -19.43 -14.81 -22.85
C TYR A 181 -18.15 -15.37 -22.20
N SER A 182 -17.10 -15.56 -23.01
CA SER A 182 -15.76 -15.96 -22.55
C SER A 182 -14.72 -15.41 -23.51
N TYR A 183 -13.97 -14.40 -23.07
CA TYR A 183 -12.99 -13.70 -23.92
C TYR A 183 -11.95 -14.66 -24.51
N SER A 184 -11.81 -14.68 -25.84
CA SER A 184 -10.98 -15.64 -26.57
C SER A 184 -10.20 -14.97 -27.70
N SER A 185 -8.88 -14.86 -27.53
CA SER A 185 -7.97 -14.46 -28.60
C SER A 185 -7.88 -15.55 -29.68
N SER A 186 -8.07 -16.82 -29.32
CA SER A 186 -8.19 -17.95 -30.26
C SER A 186 -9.34 -17.75 -31.25
N GLY A 187 -10.50 -17.29 -30.77
CA GLY A 187 -11.63 -16.92 -31.65
C GLY A 187 -11.26 -15.83 -32.66
N TYR A 188 -10.47 -14.84 -32.24
CA TYR A 188 -9.98 -13.78 -33.12
C TYR A 188 -8.86 -14.21 -34.07
N ASN A 189 -8.06 -15.22 -33.71
CA ASN A 189 -7.08 -15.84 -34.61
C ASN A 189 -7.76 -16.69 -35.70
N ILE A 190 -8.90 -17.34 -35.39
CA ILE A 190 -9.78 -17.95 -36.41
C ILE A 190 -10.31 -16.87 -37.36
N LEU A 191 -10.78 -15.72 -36.87
CA LEU A 191 -11.22 -14.62 -37.74
C LEU A 191 -10.12 -14.11 -38.68
N GLY A 192 -8.86 -14.07 -38.23
CA GLY A 192 -7.72 -13.77 -39.10
C GLY A 192 -7.57 -14.79 -40.23
N ALA A 193 -7.59 -16.08 -39.90
CA ALA A 193 -7.52 -17.15 -40.88
C ALA A 193 -8.70 -17.12 -41.89
N ILE A 194 -9.89 -16.68 -41.48
CA ILE A 194 -11.03 -16.46 -42.38
C ILE A 194 -10.77 -15.27 -43.31
N ILE A 195 -10.23 -14.15 -42.82
CA ILE A 195 -9.84 -13.02 -43.67
C ILE A 195 -8.85 -13.49 -44.74
N GLU A 196 -7.84 -14.29 -44.36
CA GLU A 196 -6.85 -14.82 -45.31
C GLU A 196 -7.49 -15.71 -46.38
N ASN A 197 -8.28 -16.71 -45.99
CA ASN A 197 -8.92 -17.64 -46.93
C ASN A 197 -10.02 -17.01 -47.81
N VAL A 198 -10.64 -15.90 -47.36
CA VAL A 198 -11.73 -15.23 -48.11
C VAL A 198 -11.23 -14.09 -49.01
N SER A 199 -10.08 -13.50 -48.68
CA SER A 199 -9.48 -12.38 -49.44
C SER A 199 -8.35 -12.79 -50.39
N GLU A 200 -7.73 -13.97 -50.17
CA GLU A 200 -6.51 -14.41 -50.88
C GLU A 200 -5.27 -13.54 -50.59
N LEU A 201 -5.31 -12.71 -49.54
CA LEU A 201 -4.21 -11.91 -48.99
C LEU A 201 -3.81 -12.43 -47.60
N THR A 202 -2.60 -12.13 -47.11
CA THR A 202 -2.32 -12.28 -45.67
C THR A 202 -3.12 -11.27 -44.84
N TYR A 203 -3.32 -11.54 -43.54
CA TYR A 203 -4.00 -10.61 -42.64
C TYR A 203 -3.31 -9.24 -42.58
N GLU A 204 -1.97 -9.24 -42.67
CA GLU A 204 -1.14 -8.04 -42.73
C GLU A 204 -1.42 -7.21 -43.99
N GLU A 205 -1.30 -7.81 -45.18
CA GLU A 205 -1.59 -7.15 -46.46
C GLU A 205 -3.04 -6.64 -46.53
N PHE A 206 -3.99 -7.40 -45.98
CA PHE A 206 -5.39 -6.99 -45.92
C PHE A 206 -5.58 -5.75 -45.04
N VAL A 207 -5.06 -5.73 -43.81
CA VAL A 207 -5.26 -4.58 -42.91
C VAL A 207 -4.49 -3.35 -43.39
N GLU A 208 -3.31 -3.51 -43.99
CA GLU A 208 -2.57 -2.41 -44.62
C GLU A 208 -3.39 -1.77 -45.75
N THR A 209 -3.78 -2.56 -46.76
CA THR A 209 -4.40 -2.04 -47.99
C THR A 209 -5.89 -1.72 -47.88
N GLU A 210 -6.65 -2.44 -47.05
CA GLU A 210 -8.09 -2.22 -46.87
C GLU A 210 -8.42 -1.28 -45.71
N ILE A 211 -7.48 -1.00 -44.80
CA ILE A 211 -7.68 -0.06 -43.67
C ILE A 211 -6.62 1.04 -43.63
N PHE A 212 -5.35 0.72 -43.38
CA PHE A 212 -4.36 1.75 -43.01
C PHE A 212 -4.05 2.74 -44.16
N GLU A 213 -3.82 2.25 -45.38
CA GLU A 213 -3.61 3.11 -46.55
C GLU A 213 -4.84 4.00 -46.82
N LYS A 214 -6.04 3.41 -46.83
CA LYS A 214 -7.30 4.12 -47.11
C LYS A 214 -7.63 5.20 -46.07
N LEU A 215 -7.22 5.00 -44.82
CA LEU A 215 -7.38 5.97 -43.74
C LEU A 215 -6.19 6.92 -43.57
N ASN A 216 -5.07 6.71 -44.29
CA ASN A 216 -3.81 7.45 -44.14
C ASN A 216 -3.18 7.29 -42.74
N MET A 217 -3.31 6.09 -42.16
CA MET A 217 -2.76 5.73 -40.84
C MET A 217 -1.29 5.29 -40.94
N HIS A 218 -0.43 6.20 -41.40
CA HIS A 218 0.98 5.94 -41.75
C HIS A 218 1.92 5.63 -40.56
N ASN A 219 1.40 5.56 -39.33
CA ASN A 219 2.15 5.12 -38.14
C ASN A 219 1.60 3.80 -37.57
N SER A 220 0.71 3.13 -38.32
CA SER A 220 0.05 1.88 -37.95
C SER A 220 0.45 0.77 -38.93
N PHE A 221 0.73 -0.42 -38.41
CA PHE A 221 1.24 -1.56 -39.18
C PHE A 221 1.12 -2.85 -38.35
N TYR A 222 1.30 -4.01 -38.98
CA TYR A 222 1.50 -5.27 -38.29
C TYR A 222 2.93 -5.33 -37.72
N ASP A 223 3.09 -5.47 -36.40
CA ASP A 223 4.41 -5.29 -35.78
C ASP A 223 5.34 -6.49 -36.02
N HIS A 224 6.39 -6.34 -36.84
CA HIS A 224 7.51 -7.29 -36.82
C HIS A 224 8.55 -6.82 -35.78
N PRO A 225 8.80 -7.57 -34.68
CA PRO A 225 9.73 -7.15 -33.63
C PRO A 225 11.14 -6.80 -34.13
N GLU A 226 11.58 -7.47 -35.20
CA GLU A 226 12.86 -7.33 -35.87
C GLU A 226 13.04 -6.02 -36.68
N GLU A 227 11.96 -5.29 -36.99
CA GLU A 227 12.01 -4.15 -37.91
C GLU A 227 12.31 -2.79 -37.26
N ILE A 228 13.18 -2.03 -37.95
CA ILE A 228 13.64 -0.69 -37.55
C ILE A 228 12.63 0.37 -38.00
N VAL A 229 11.54 0.50 -37.24
CA VAL A 229 10.51 1.53 -37.48
C VAL A 229 10.82 2.80 -36.67
N LYS A 230 10.74 3.96 -37.32
CA LYS A 230 10.95 5.26 -36.66
C LYS A 230 9.84 5.53 -35.63
N ASN A 231 10.21 6.07 -34.47
CA ASN A 231 9.34 6.33 -33.31
C ASN A 231 8.73 5.07 -32.63
N LYS A 232 9.04 3.84 -33.08
CA LYS A 232 8.73 2.61 -32.34
C LYS A 232 9.62 2.53 -31.09
N ILE A 233 9.02 2.25 -29.94
CA ILE A 233 9.67 2.34 -28.63
C ILE A 233 9.84 0.96 -27.96
N LEU A 234 10.59 0.90 -26.86
CA LEU A 234 10.69 -0.29 -26.02
C LEU A 234 9.57 -0.30 -24.97
N GLY A 235 9.07 -1.50 -24.68
CA GLY A 235 8.16 -1.77 -23.57
C GLY A 235 8.91 -2.30 -22.33
N TYR A 236 8.38 -1.99 -21.15
CA TYR A 236 8.99 -2.32 -19.86
C TYR A 236 7.99 -3.03 -18.94
N ASP A 237 8.49 -3.96 -18.12
CA ASP A 237 7.74 -4.52 -17.00
C ASP A 237 8.33 -3.96 -15.68
N LYS A 238 7.58 -3.99 -14.57
CA LYS A 238 8.11 -3.62 -13.23
C LYS A 238 8.20 -4.89 -12.37
N ASP A 239 9.38 -5.17 -11.83
CA ASP A 239 9.60 -6.21 -10.82
C ASP A 239 9.89 -5.57 -9.45
N SER A 240 10.39 -6.35 -8.48
CA SER A 240 10.72 -5.83 -7.15
C SER A 240 11.90 -4.83 -7.14
N LEU A 241 12.80 -4.89 -8.13
CA LEU A 241 14.00 -4.05 -8.26
C LEU A 241 13.75 -2.77 -9.05
N GLY A 242 12.70 -2.72 -9.86
CA GLY A 242 12.31 -1.54 -10.63
C GLY A 242 11.85 -1.92 -12.03
N TYR A 243 12.15 -1.08 -13.02
CA TYR A 243 11.76 -1.33 -14.40
C TYR A 243 12.78 -2.18 -15.15
N ILE A 244 12.31 -3.29 -15.70
CA ILE A 244 13.06 -4.21 -16.57
C ILE A 244 12.55 -4.09 -18.01
N ARG A 245 13.37 -4.45 -19.00
CA ARG A 245 12.86 -4.64 -20.36
C ARG A 245 11.83 -5.75 -20.36
N ALA A 246 10.72 -5.55 -21.04
CA ALA A 246 9.73 -6.60 -21.23
C ALA A 246 10.27 -7.73 -22.10
N ASP A 247 9.79 -8.95 -21.84
CA ASP A 247 10.29 -10.15 -22.52
C ASP A 247 9.87 -10.19 -24.00
N TYR A 248 10.72 -10.78 -24.85
CA TYR A 248 10.52 -10.85 -26.28
C TYR A 248 9.33 -11.76 -26.62
N LEU A 249 8.35 -11.21 -27.33
CA LEU A 249 7.24 -11.96 -27.90
C LEU A 249 7.25 -11.75 -29.42
N THR A 250 7.12 -12.82 -30.19
CA THR A 250 6.83 -12.71 -31.63
C THR A 250 5.37 -12.34 -31.85
N MET A 251 5.10 -11.42 -32.76
CA MET A 251 3.74 -10.93 -33.01
C MET A 251 2.91 -11.88 -33.85
N SER A 252 3.53 -12.91 -34.46
CA SER A 252 2.80 -14.00 -35.12
C SER A 252 1.92 -14.81 -34.17
N ILE A 253 2.08 -14.69 -32.85
CA ILE A 253 1.25 -15.39 -31.86
C ILE A 253 -0.01 -14.58 -31.48
N PRO A 254 0.11 -13.28 -31.13
CA PRO A 254 -1.02 -12.36 -31.05
C PRO A 254 -1.83 -12.27 -32.33
N PHE A 255 -1.19 -12.29 -33.51
CA PHE A 255 -1.81 -12.25 -34.84
C PHE A 255 -3.00 -11.27 -34.92
N SER A 256 -4.10 -11.64 -35.58
CA SER A 256 -5.34 -10.86 -35.69
C SER A 256 -6.10 -10.65 -34.37
N ALA A 257 -5.60 -11.18 -33.25
CA ALA A 257 -6.11 -10.89 -31.92
C ALA A 257 -5.30 -9.81 -31.16
N GLY A 258 -4.11 -9.40 -31.64
CA GLY A 258 -3.27 -8.46 -30.88
C GLY A 258 -1.95 -7.95 -31.50
N ALA A 259 -1.61 -8.23 -32.76
CA ALA A 259 -0.28 -7.95 -33.34
C ALA A 259 -0.04 -6.52 -33.83
N LEU A 260 -1.05 -5.66 -33.90
CA LEU A 260 -0.88 -4.34 -34.52
C LEU A 260 -0.11 -3.36 -33.61
N SER A 261 0.72 -2.53 -34.24
CA SER A 261 1.32 -1.32 -33.66
C SER A 261 0.63 -0.08 -34.21
N SER A 262 0.56 0.99 -33.42
CA SER A 262 0.00 2.29 -33.82
C SER A 262 0.42 3.40 -32.85
N ASN A 263 0.04 4.65 -33.12
CA ASN A 263 0.14 5.76 -32.16
C ASN A 263 -1.27 6.33 -31.83
N VAL A 264 -1.35 7.25 -30.87
CA VAL A 264 -2.65 7.81 -30.45
C VAL A 264 -3.34 8.64 -31.55
N HIS A 265 -2.60 9.28 -32.45
CA HIS A 265 -3.15 10.09 -33.56
C HIS A 265 -3.84 9.21 -34.60
N ASP A 266 -3.17 8.14 -35.02
CA ASP A 266 -3.71 7.15 -35.94
C ASP A 266 -4.96 6.46 -35.36
N LEU A 267 -4.97 6.13 -34.06
CA LEU A 267 -6.16 5.61 -33.38
C LEU A 267 -7.34 6.61 -33.37
N ALA A 268 -7.07 7.92 -33.30
CA ALA A 268 -8.11 8.93 -33.45
C ALA A 268 -8.63 9.05 -34.89
N VAL A 269 -7.75 8.88 -35.90
CA VAL A 269 -8.13 8.79 -37.32
C VAL A 269 -8.98 7.55 -37.60
N TRP A 270 -8.61 6.41 -37.02
CA TRP A 270 -9.39 5.16 -37.02
C TRP A 270 -10.80 5.40 -36.46
N ASN A 271 -10.89 5.83 -35.19
CA ASN A 271 -12.17 6.03 -34.51
C ASN A 271 -13.06 7.01 -35.29
N LYS A 272 -12.53 8.16 -35.71
CA LYS A 272 -13.31 9.09 -36.53
C LYS A 272 -13.79 8.45 -37.83
N SER A 273 -12.94 7.71 -38.52
CA SER A 273 -13.23 7.25 -39.88
C SER A 273 -14.21 6.08 -39.93
N ILE A 274 -14.23 5.20 -38.92
CA ILE A 274 -15.31 4.21 -38.79
C ILE A 274 -16.64 4.90 -38.48
N HIS A 275 -16.67 5.86 -37.53
CA HIS A 275 -17.90 6.57 -37.16
C HIS A 275 -18.42 7.53 -38.24
N ASP A 276 -17.54 8.05 -39.10
CA ASP A 276 -17.89 8.76 -40.35
C ASP A 276 -18.45 7.84 -41.45
N GLY A 277 -18.43 6.50 -41.27
CA GLY A 277 -18.89 5.52 -42.25
C GLY A 277 -17.98 5.33 -43.47
N LYS A 278 -16.65 5.56 -43.34
CA LYS A 278 -15.72 5.55 -44.49
C LYS A 278 -15.26 4.17 -44.97
N LEU A 279 -15.36 3.14 -44.12
CA LEU A 279 -14.91 1.78 -44.42
C LEU A 279 -16.07 0.78 -44.52
N ILE A 280 -17.00 0.87 -43.57
CA ILE A 280 -18.22 0.06 -43.50
C ILE A 280 -19.42 0.96 -43.23
N SER A 281 -20.61 0.48 -43.54
CA SER A 281 -21.88 1.19 -43.31
C SER A 281 -22.10 1.47 -41.82
N VAL A 282 -22.80 2.57 -41.51
CA VAL A 282 -23.12 2.97 -40.13
C VAL A 282 -24.06 1.94 -39.47
N GLU A 283 -24.90 1.27 -40.25
CA GLU A 283 -25.76 0.17 -39.82
C GLU A 283 -24.94 -1.07 -39.41
N ASN A 284 -23.88 -1.40 -40.16
CA ASN A 284 -22.99 -2.51 -39.81
C ASN A 284 -22.05 -2.18 -38.66
N LEU A 285 -21.61 -0.93 -38.55
CA LEU A 285 -20.92 -0.46 -37.35
C LEU A 285 -21.85 -0.45 -36.11
N ALA A 286 -23.15 -0.14 -36.28
CA ALA A 286 -24.13 -0.25 -35.21
C ALA A 286 -24.38 -1.71 -34.77
N ARG A 287 -24.24 -2.69 -35.67
CA ARG A 287 -24.15 -4.12 -35.30
C ARG A 287 -22.90 -4.39 -34.47
N ALA A 288 -21.75 -3.83 -34.84
CA ALA A 288 -20.48 -4.02 -34.12
C ALA A 288 -20.48 -3.52 -32.66
N PHE A 289 -21.26 -2.48 -32.32
CA PHE A 289 -21.37 -1.98 -30.94
C PHE A 289 -22.49 -2.61 -30.11
N LYS A 290 -23.38 -3.38 -30.73
CA LYS A 290 -24.51 -4.01 -30.06
C LYS A 290 -24.00 -5.22 -29.27
N PRO A 291 -24.24 -5.30 -27.94
CA PRO A 291 -23.87 -6.49 -27.19
C PRO A 291 -24.65 -7.72 -27.65
N TYR A 292 -23.96 -8.87 -27.72
CA TYR A 292 -24.60 -10.13 -28.10
C TYR A 292 -25.63 -10.58 -27.04
N LYS A 293 -26.73 -11.17 -27.50
CA LYS A 293 -27.79 -11.75 -26.65
C LYS A 293 -27.58 -13.25 -26.52
N LEU A 294 -27.23 -13.70 -25.32
CA LEU A 294 -26.95 -15.10 -24.99
C LEU A 294 -28.19 -15.98 -25.11
N ASN A 295 -27.97 -17.30 -25.15
CA ASN A 295 -29.03 -18.32 -25.17
C ASN A 295 -29.96 -18.24 -23.93
N SER A 296 -29.49 -17.69 -22.80
CA SER A 296 -30.31 -17.39 -21.61
C SER A 296 -31.34 -16.26 -21.84
N GLY A 297 -31.15 -15.46 -22.88
CA GLY A 297 -31.89 -14.24 -23.17
C GLY A 297 -31.25 -12.97 -22.60
N GLU A 298 -30.18 -13.08 -21.83
CA GLU A 298 -29.43 -11.95 -21.27
C GLU A 298 -28.51 -11.29 -22.32
N LEU A 299 -28.12 -10.04 -22.07
CA LEU A 299 -27.10 -9.36 -22.88
C LEU A 299 -25.72 -9.55 -22.24
N SER A 300 -24.73 -9.84 -23.08
CA SER A 300 -23.32 -9.65 -22.74
C SER A 300 -22.96 -8.15 -22.64
N SER A 301 -21.69 -7.83 -22.39
CA SER A 301 -21.13 -6.47 -22.51
C SER A 301 -20.22 -6.30 -23.74
N TYR A 302 -20.27 -7.23 -24.71
CA TYR A 302 -19.32 -7.28 -25.83
C TYR A 302 -20.04 -7.40 -27.19
N GLY A 303 -19.65 -6.55 -28.13
CA GLY A 303 -20.08 -6.56 -29.52
C GLY A 303 -19.05 -7.25 -30.41
N PHE A 304 -18.72 -6.67 -31.57
CA PHE A 304 -17.71 -7.20 -32.49
C PHE A 304 -16.38 -6.44 -32.31
N GLY A 305 -15.61 -6.76 -31.28
CA GLY A 305 -14.31 -6.13 -31.00
C GLY A 305 -14.37 -4.89 -30.09
N TRP A 306 -15.54 -4.54 -29.59
CA TRP A 306 -15.76 -3.49 -28.59
C TRP A 306 -16.50 -4.02 -27.36
N GLU A 307 -16.05 -3.59 -26.19
CA GLU A 307 -16.88 -3.56 -24.98
C GLU A 307 -17.86 -2.39 -25.06
N SER A 308 -19.08 -2.58 -24.56
CA SER A 308 -20.18 -1.61 -24.64
C SER A 308 -20.85 -1.48 -23.26
N HIS A 309 -20.77 -0.27 -22.67
CA HIS A 309 -21.15 0.01 -21.27
C HIS A 309 -21.84 1.38 -21.15
N LEU A 310 -22.41 1.66 -19.97
CA LEU A 310 -22.85 3.02 -19.58
C LEU A 310 -21.87 3.62 -18.56
N PHE A 311 -21.04 4.56 -18.99
CA PHE A 311 -20.14 5.32 -18.13
C PHE A 311 -20.85 6.57 -17.61
N LEU A 312 -21.16 6.62 -16.31
CA LEU A 312 -21.93 7.70 -15.67
C LEU A 312 -23.26 8.02 -16.38
N GLY A 313 -23.88 7.01 -17.02
CA GLY A 313 -25.10 7.17 -17.82
C GLY A 313 -24.87 7.57 -19.29
N HIS A 314 -23.65 7.93 -19.68
CA HIS A 314 -23.26 8.13 -21.08
C HIS A 314 -22.91 6.77 -21.72
N PRO A 315 -23.35 6.49 -22.96
CA PRO A 315 -22.85 5.33 -23.70
C PRO A 315 -21.34 5.41 -23.88
N LEU A 316 -20.65 4.29 -23.66
CA LEU A 316 -19.22 4.13 -23.89
C LEU A 316 -18.99 2.86 -24.74
N TYR A 317 -18.36 3.03 -25.89
CA TYR A 317 -17.73 1.93 -26.61
C TYR A 317 -16.23 1.99 -26.34
N HIS A 318 -15.62 0.90 -25.88
CA HIS A 318 -14.19 0.88 -25.58
C HIS A 318 -13.54 -0.46 -25.90
N HIS A 319 -12.21 -0.46 -25.99
CA HIS A 319 -11.43 -1.67 -25.84
C HIS A 319 -10.11 -1.37 -25.12
N ARG A 320 -9.57 -2.40 -24.47
CA ARG A 320 -8.35 -2.35 -23.67
C ARG A 320 -7.30 -3.32 -24.23
N GLY A 321 -6.03 -3.10 -23.95
CA GLY A 321 -4.96 -4.00 -24.37
C GLY A 321 -3.90 -4.21 -23.31
N LEU A 322 -3.33 -5.41 -23.34
CA LEU A 322 -2.13 -5.83 -22.62
C LEU A 322 -1.35 -6.75 -23.55
N ILE A 323 -0.04 -6.53 -23.63
CA ILE A 323 0.97 -7.41 -24.24
C ILE A 323 2.30 -7.11 -23.53
N ASN A 324 3.33 -7.95 -23.70
CA ASN A 324 4.63 -7.78 -23.04
C ASN A 324 5.14 -6.33 -23.17
N GLY A 325 5.29 -5.64 -22.03
CA GLY A 325 5.77 -4.26 -21.96
C GLY A 325 4.82 -3.15 -22.42
N PHE A 326 3.57 -3.45 -22.79
CA PHE A 326 2.64 -2.44 -23.31
C PHE A 326 1.20 -2.62 -22.81
N ARG A 327 0.52 -1.49 -22.60
CA ARG A 327 -0.92 -1.43 -22.34
C ARG A 327 -1.58 -0.31 -23.12
N SER A 328 -2.86 -0.51 -23.43
CA SER A 328 -3.66 0.44 -24.20
C SER A 328 -5.08 0.57 -23.66
N SER A 329 -5.67 1.74 -23.85
CA SER A 329 -7.12 1.97 -23.77
C SER A 329 -7.54 2.91 -24.90
N GLY A 330 -8.66 2.58 -25.56
CA GLY A 330 -9.35 3.45 -26.51
C GLY A 330 -10.83 3.52 -26.15
N PHE A 331 -11.30 4.72 -25.82
CA PHE A 331 -12.62 4.99 -25.22
C PHE A 331 -13.38 6.00 -26.10
N TYR A 332 -14.60 5.68 -26.52
CA TYR A 332 -15.44 6.54 -27.34
C TYR A 332 -16.84 6.77 -26.76
N PHE A 333 -17.22 8.05 -26.67
CA PHE A 333 -18.52 8.51 -26.21
C PHE A 333 -19.34 9.03 -27.41
N PRO A 334 -20.19 8.19 -28.03
CA PRO A 334 -20.89 8.53 -29.28
C PRO A 334 -21.91 9.67 -29.15
N LYS A 335 -22.43 9.93 -27.95
CA LYS A 335 -23.41 11.00 -27.69
C LYS A 335 -22.76 12.39 -27.64
N GLU A 336 -21.49 12.46 -27.26
CA GLU A 336 -20.71 13.69 -27.15
C GLU A 336 -19.69 13.88 -28.30
N ASP A 337 -19.51 12.86 -29.15
CA ASP A 337 -18.39 12.69 -30.11
C ASP A 337 -17.05 13.01 -29.46
N ILE A 338 -16.67 12.20 -28.45
CA ILE A 338 -15.41 12.32 -27.72
C ILE A 338 -14.66 10.99 -27.77
N TYR A 339 -13.41 11.02 -28.24
CA TYR A 339 -12.49 9.89 -28.21
C TYR A 339 -11.31 10.19 -27.28
N ILE A 340 -10.96 9.23 -26.43
CA ILE A 340 -9.77 9.26 -25.56
C ILE A 340 -8.98 7.98 -25.83
N ALA A 341 -7.71 8.11 -26.25
CA ALA A 341 -6.79 6.97 -26.31
C ALA A 341 -5.55 7.24 -25.46
N ILE A 342 -5.17 6.24 -24.67
CA ILE A 342 -3.96 6.25 -23.84
C ILE A 342 -3.16 4.97 -24.15
N LEU A 343 -1.91 5.13 -24.57
CA LEU A 343 -0.97 4.05 -24.86
C LEU A 343 0.22 4.18 -23.91
N SER A 344 0.58 3.11 -23.21
CA SER A 344 1.69 3.08 -22.26
C SER A 344 2.69 1.99 -22.65
N ASN A 345 3.98 2.27 -22.46
CA ASN A 345 5.06 1.31 -22.61
C ASN A 345 5.48 0.67 -21.28
N ASN A 346 4.51 0.48 -20.37
CA ASN A 346 4.66 -0.48 -19.28
C ASN A 346 3.38 -1.25 -18.91
N THR A 347 3.58 -2.33 -18.15
CA THR A 347 2.51 -3.23 -17.69
C THR A 347 2.09 -3.03 -16.23
N SER A 348 2.79 -2.22 -15.43
CA SER A 348 2.43 -1.94 -14.04
C SER A 348 1.32 -0.87 -13.92
N HIS A 349 1.40 0.18 -14.74
CA HIS A 349 0.37 1.21 -14.84
C HIS A 349 -0.87 0.70 -15.58
N LEU A 350 -2.02 1.37 -15.40
CA LEU A 350 -3.31 0.88 -15.88
C LEU A 350 -4.05 1.98 -16.66
N PRO A 351 -3.72 2.19 -17.95
CA PRO A 351 -4.28 3.26 -18.79
C PRO A 351 -5.80 3.41 -18.71
N TYR A 352 -6.55 2.30 -18.68
CA TYR A 352 -8.01 2.33 -18.58
C TYR A 352 -8.56 2.94 -17.26
N LYS A 353 -7.84 2.81 -16.14
CA LYS A 353 -8.22 3.49 -14.88
C LYS A 353 -8.08 5.00 -15.03
N ILE A 354 -7.00 5.44 -15.69
CA ILE A 354 -6.70 6.85 -15.98
C ILE A 354 -7.73 7.41 -16.97
N SER A 355 -8.09 6.62 -17.99
CA SER A 355 -9.19 6.94 -18.91
C SER A 355 -10.51 7.21 -18.18
N TYR A 356 -10.82 6.52 -17.07
CA TYR A 356 -12.04 6.84 -16.30
C TYR A 356 -12.01 8.26 -15.71
N PHE A 357 -10.94 8.63 -15.01
CA PHE A 357 -10.82 9.97 -14.41
C PHE A 357 -10.81 11.08 -15.46
N ILE A 358 -10.07 10.90 -16.56
CA ILE A 358 -10.04 11.84 -17.68
C ILE A 358 -11.42 11.93 -18.36
N SER A 359 -12.16 10.81 -18.49
CA SER A 359 -13.51 10.83 -19.08
C SER A 359 -14.47 11.68 -18.26
N SER A 360 -14.46 11.58 -16.92
CA SER A 360 -15.28 12.45 -16.07
C SER A 360 -14.97 13.94 -16.23
N GLU A 361 -13.69 14.31 -16.22
CA GLU A 361 -13.27 15.71 -16.40
C GLU A 361 -13.68 16.27 -17.78
N VAL A 362 -13.52 15.47 -18.84
CA VAL A 362 -13.82 15.86 -20.24
C VAL A 362 -15.33 15.87 -20.55
N LEU A 363 -16.13 15.08 -19.84
CA LEU A 363 -17.60 15.15 -19.86
C LEU A 363 -18.15 16.30 -19.00
N GLY A 364 -17.38 16.77 -18.01
CA GLY A 364 -17.83 17.74 -17.00
C GLY A 364 -18.57 17.10 -15.80
N GLU A 365 -18.48 15.79 -15.66
CA GLU A 365 -19.16 15.01 -14.62
C GLU A 365 -18.36 15.01 -13.32
N SER A 366 -18.89 15.66 -12.28
CA SER A 366 -18.20 15.84 -11.00
C SER A 366 -18.20 14.57 -10.13
N ILE A 367 -17.36 13.60 -10.50
CA ILE A 367 -17.22 12.32 -9.80
C ILE A 367 -16.79 12.46 -8.33
N ASN A 368 -16.08 13.53 -7.99
CA ASN A 368 -15.58 13.80 -6.64
C ASN A 368 -16.59 14.63 -5.81
N HIS A 369 -17.88 14.56 -6.16
CA HIS A 369 -18.95 15.10 -5.35
C HIS A 369 -19.02 14.38 -3.99
N SER A 370 -18.57 15.07 -2.94
CA SER A 370 -18.68 14.62 -1.55
C SER A 370 -19.89 15.26 -0.87
N VAL A 371 -20.85 14.45 -0.44
CA VAL A 371 -21.94 14.86 0.46
C VAL A 371 -21.45 14.79 1.90
N LYS A 372 -21.74 15.81 2.71
CA LYS A 372 -21.58 15.71 4.16
C LYS A 372 -22.72 14.86 4.72
N ILE A 373 -22.42 13.60 5.03
CA ILE A 373 -23.23 12.82 5.97
C ILE A 373 -23.06 13.40 7.37
N ASP A 374 -24.12 13.34 8.17
CA ASP A 374 -24.03 13.52 9.61
C ASP A 374 -23.51 12.25 10.30
N LYS A 375 -23.30 12.36 11.62
CA LYS A 375 -22.74 11.29 12.45
C LYS A 375 -23.72 10.12 12.64
N GLU A 376 -25.03 10.35 12.61
CA GLU A 376 -26.03 9.29 12.76
C GLU A 376 -26.12 8.44 11.49
N GLU A 377 -26.16 9.07 10.32
CA GLU A 377 -26.14 8.34 9.04
C GLU A 377 -24.82 7.59 8.83
N ALA A 378 -23.68 8.16 9.25
CA ALA A 378 -22.39 7.46 9.25
C ALA A 378 -22.40 6.21 10.16
N LEU A 379 -22.99 6.29 11.36
CA LEU A 379 -23.10 5.16 12.29
C LEU A 379 -23.92 3.99 11.70
N LYS A 380 -24.92 4.27 10.84
CA LYS A 380 -25.80 3.24 10.27
C LYS A 380 -25.08 2.29 9.30
N ILE A 381 -23.97 2.72 8.68
CA ILE A 381 -23.22 1.92 7.68
C ILE A 381 -21.93 1.27 8.22
N ILE A 382 -21.42 1.69 9.38
CA ILE A 382 -20.27 1.04 10.04
C ILE A 382 -20.61 -0.40 10.38
N GLY A 383 -19.73 -1.35 10.05
CA GLY A 383 -19.92 -2.78 10.31
C GLY A 383 -19.11 -3.71 9.42
N THR A 384 -19.26 -5.01 9.66
CA THR A 384 -18.71 -6.09 8.81
C THR A 384 -19.79 -6.58 7.85
N TYR A 385 -19.42 -6.74 6.58
CA TYR A 385 -20.29 -7.25 5.52
C TYR A 385 -19.63 -8.43 4.83
N THR A 386 -20.30 -9.57 4.72
CA THR A 386 -19.72 -10.83 4.25
C THR A 386 -20.62 -11.59 3.25
N ASN A 387 -20.01 -12.50 2.50
CA ASN A 387 -20.65 -13.55 1.72
C ASN A 387 -19.71 -14.77 1.67
N SER A 388 -20.03 -15.78 0.85
CA SER A 388 -19.26 -17.04 0.76
C SER A 388 -17.83 -16.91 0.25
N GLU A 389 -17.41 -15.75 -0.27
CA GLU A 389 -16.07 -15.52 -0.83
C GLU A 389 -15.27 -14.42 -0.12
N ARG A 390 -15.95 -13.40 0.42
CA ARG A 390 -15.38 -12.08 0.70
C ARG A 390 -15.97 -11.49 1.97
N THR A 391 -15.15 -10.71 2.67
CA THR A 391 -15.58 -9.86 3.79
C THR A 391 -15.05 -8.45 3.58
N ILE A 392 -15.89 -7.45 3.85
CA ILE A 392 -15.56 -6.02 3.90
C ILE A 392 -15.80 -5.51 5.31
N LYS A 393 -14.92 -4.60 5.75
CA LYS A 393 -15.09 -3.86 7.00
C LYS A 393 -15.24 -2.38 6.68
N ILE A 394 -16.28 -1.76 7.24
CA ILE A 394 -16.48 -0.31 7.22
C ILE A 394 -16.19 0.20 8.64
N THR A 395 -15.16 1.02 8.82
CA THR A 395 -14.79 1.62 10.12
C THR A 395 -14.96 3.14 10.10
N ALA A 396 -14.88 3.77 11.27
CA ALA A 396 -14.82 5.22 11.39
C ALA A 396 -13.70 5.65 12.35
N GLU A 397 -12.86 6.57 11.89
CA GLU A 397 -11.68 7.06 12.59
C GLU A 397 -11.55 8.56 12.32
N SER A 398 -11.31 9.37 13.37
CA SER A 398 -11.14 10.84 13.25
C SER A 398 -12.21 11.58 12.43
N ASN A 399 -13.49 11.18 12.59
CA ASN A 399 -14.66 11.65 11.82
C ASN A 399 -14.63 11.37 10.30
N LYS A 400 -13.75 10.48 9.83
CA LYS A 400 -13.77 9.89 8.49
C LYS A 400 -14.30 8.46 8.55
N LEU A 401 -14.86 7.99 7.44
CA LEU A 401 -15.15 6.57 7.22
C LEU A 401 -14.01 5.93 6.42
N PHE A 402 -13.78 4.64 6.64
CA PHE A 402 -12.84 3.84 5.87
C PHE A 402 -13.49 2.55 5.39
N PHE A 403 -13.07 2.12 4.21
CA PHE A 403 -13.45 0.88 3.56
C PHE A 403 -12.21 -0.02 3.50
N ASP A 404 -12.38 -1.29 3.86
CA ASP A 404 -11.31 -2.28 3.86
C ASP A 404 -11.81 -3.61 3.25
N ILE A 405 -11.16 -4.04 2.18
CA ILE A 405 -11.21 -5.39 1.61
C ILE A 405 -9.77 -5.85 1.32
N SER A 406 -9.53 -7.16 1.31
CA SER A 406 -8.21 -7.80 1.17
C SER A 406 -7.33 -7.41 -0.04
N TRP A 407 -7.83 -6.58 -0.96
CA TRP A 407 -7.12 -6.07 -2.13
C TRP A 407 -7.33 -4.55 -2.38
N ALA A 408 -8.05 -3.85 -1.50
CA ALA A 408 -8.22 -2.40 -1.56
C ALA A 408 -8.70 -1.81 -0.22
N ASN A 409 -8.00 -0.80 0.28
CA ASN A 409 -8.42 -0.01 1.43
C ASN A 409 -8.38 1.49 1.11
N GLY A 410 -9.04 2.30 1.94
CA GLY A 410 -9.00 3.76 1.82
C GLY A 410 -10.18 4.48 2.46
N GLU A 411 -10.11 5.82 2.46
CA GLU A 411 -11.19 6.69 2.93
C GLU A 411 -12.46 6.49 2.09
N LEU A 412 -13.59 6.25 2.76
CA LEU A 412 -14.90 6.05 2.13
C LEU A 412 -15.68 7.37 2.13
N ILE A 413 -15.83 7.97 0.95
CA ILE A 413 -16.49 9.26 0.77
C ILE A 413 -17.94 9.04 0.30
N ALA A 414 -18.89 9.70 0.95
CA ALA A 414 -20.30 9.69 0.56
C ALA A 414 -20.53 10.54 -0.71
N SER A 415 -21.17 9.98 -1.73
CA SER A 415 -21.69 10.71 -2.89
C SER A 415 -23.21 10.94 -2.82
N SER A 416 -23.91 10.22 -1.96
CA SER A 416 -25.26 10.51 -1.48
C SER A 416 -25.42 10.02 -0.04
N LYS A 417 -26.65 9.98 0.50
CA LYS A 417 -26.90 9.33 1.80
C LYS A 417 -26.59 7.83 1.76
N ASP A 418 -26.91 7.17 0.65
CA ASP A 418 -26.93 5.71 0.52
C ASP A 418 -25.79 5.17 -0.37
N ALA A 419 -25.10 6.06 -1.11
CA ALA A 419 -24.05 5.73 -2.07
C ALA A 419 -22.71 6.42 -1.73
N PHE A 420 -21.62 5.67 -1.89
CA PHE A 420 -20.28 6.02 -1.44
C PHE A 420 -19.22 5.55 -2.45
N TYR A 421 -17.99 6.05 -2.34
CA TYR A 421 -16.84 5.57 -3.11
C TYR A 421 -15.54 5.61 -2.29
N VAL A 422 -14.62 4.70 -2.58
CA VAL A 422 -13.29 4.68 -1.94
C VAL A 422 -12.40 5.71 -2.65
N ASN A 423 -11.84 6.65 -1.88
CA ASN A 423 -11.13 7.82 -2.39
C ASN A 423 -9.96 7.43 -3.32
N GLY A 424 -9.76 8.18 -4.41
CA GLY A 424 -8.77 7.86 -5.44
C GLY A 424 -9.06 6.62 -6.30
N THR A 425 -10.16 5.88 -6.07
CA THR A 425 -10.43 4.61 -6.77
C THR A 425 -11.65 4.64 -7.71
N HIS A 426 -11.83 3.52 -8.41
CA HIS A 426 -13.01 3.15 -9.20
C HIS A 426 -14.02 2.30 -8.41
N ILE A 427 -13.80 2.09 -7.10
CA ILE A 427 -14.68 1.31 -6.23
C ILE A 427 -15.78 2.24 -5.70
N GLY A 428 -17.02 1.94 -6.05
CA GLY A 428 -18.21 2.50 -5.43
C GLY A 428 -18.90 1.46 -4.57
N CYS A 429 -19.77 1.89 -3.66
CA CYS A 429 -20.72 1.01 -3.01
C CYS A 429 -22.05 1.71 -2.73
N ALA A 430 -23.13 0.94 -2.65
CA ALA A 430 -24.43 1.42 -2.24
C ALA A 430 -25.01 0.51 -1.16
N PHE A 431 -25.44 1.09 -0.04
CA PHE A 431 -25.99 0.35 1.09
C PHE A 431 -27.51 0.22 0.93
N ASP A 432 -28.03 -0.98 1.18
CA ASP A 432 -29.47 -1.16 1.41
C ASP A 432 -29.72 -1.16 2.91
N TYR A 433 -30.85 -0.59 3.34
CA TYR A 433 -31.22 -0.50 4.74
C TYR A 433 -32.40 -1.44 5.08
N ASP A 434 -32.54 -1.83 6.34
CA ASP A 434 -33.74 -2.52 6.85
C ASP A 434 -34.80 -1.53 7.36
N SER A 435 -35.90 -2.06 7.92
CA SER A 435 -37.04 -1.28 8.43
C SER A 435 -36.73 -0.30 9.57
N THR A 436 -35.53 -0.37 10.16
CA THR A 436 -35.07 0.53 11.23
C THR A 436 -34.21 1.69 10.71
N GLY A 437 -33.68 1.57 9.48
CA GLY A 437 -32.65 2.45 8.95
C GLY A 437 -31.20 2.00 9.21
N LEU A 438 -30.93 0.80 9.73
CA LEU A 438 -29.57 0.23 9.71
C LEU A 438 -29.26 -0.38 8.35
N ALA A 439 -28.03 -0.21 7.85
CA ALA A 439 -27.61 -0.83 6.60
C ALA A 439 -27.51 -2.35 6.75
N LYS A 440 -28.30 -3.12 6.00
CA LYS A 440 -28.37 -4.60 6.05
C LYS A 440 -27.49 -5.28 5.02
N SER A 441 -27.10 -4.58 3.96
CA SER A 441 -26.27 -5.09 2.87
C SER A 441 -25.50 -3.96 2.19
N VAL A 442 -24.37 -4.29 1.59
CA VAL A 442 -23.58 -3.40 0.75
C VAL A 442 -23.38 -4.01 -0.63
N ASN A 443 -23.78 -3.25 -1.65
CA ASN A 443 -23.60 -3.60 -3.05
C ASN A 443 -22.33 -2.91 -3.54
N VAL A 444 -21.25 -3.66 -3.74
CA VAL A 444 -19.99 -3.10 -4.27
C VAL A 444 -20.14 -2.99 -5.79
N LYS A 445 -19.91 -1.78 -6.30
CA LYS A 445 -20.21 -1.37 -7.67
C LYS A 445 -18.97 -0.77 -8.33
N HIS A 446 -18.86 -0.87 -9.64
CA HIS A 446 -17.90 -0.05 -10.37
C HIS A 446 -18.40 1.41 -10.37
N ARG A 447 -17.70 2.32 -9.67
CA ARG A 447 -18.06 3.74 -9.45
C ARG A 447 -18.54 4.43 -10.73
N PHE A 448 -17.89 4.11 -11.84
CA PHE A 448 -18.15 4.71 -13.15
C PHE A 448 -19.21 3.99 -14.00
N PHE A 449 -19.49 2.69 -13.77
CA PHE A 449 -20.41 1.90 -14.61
C PHE A 449 -21.72 1.51 -13.91
N GLY A 450 -21.83 1.73 -12.60
CA GLY A 450 -23.02 1.38 -11.80
C GLY A 450 -23.26 -0.11 -11.57
N HIS A 451 -22.72 -1.00 -12.43
CA HIS A 451 -22.81 -2.45 -12.29
C HIS A 451 -22.29 -2.92 -10.93
N THR A 452 -23.12 -3.68 -10.21
CA THR A 452 -22.74 -4.39 -8.99
C THR A 452 -21.79 -5.53 -9.34
N ALA A 453 -20.56 -5.49 -8.80
CA ALA A 453 -19.59 -6.57 -8.94
C ALA A 453 -19.89 -7.73 -7.99
N PHE A 454 -20.37 -7.42 -6.77
CA PHE A 454 -20.84 -8.38 -5.78
C PHE A 454 -21.63 -7.66 -4.67
N THR A 455 -22.56 -8.39 -4.05
CA THR A 455 -23.29 -7.93 -2.86
C THR A 455 -22.83 -8.73 -1.63
N LEU A 456 -22.77 -8.05 -0.50
CA LEU A 456 -22.40 -8.59 0.80
C LEU A 456 -23.51 -8.25 1.80
N ASN A 457 -23.89 -9.21 2.63
CA ASN A 457 -24.86 -8.97 3.70
C ASN A 457 -24.10 -8.54 4.95
N ARG A 458 -24.67 -7.63 5.73
CA ARG A 458 -24.14 -7.30 7.06
C ARG A 458 -24.24 -8.54 7.94
N GLU A 459 -23.19 -8.79 8.72
CA GLU A 459 -23.26 -9.80 9.77
C GLU A 459 -24.35 -9.41 10.77
N ASN A 460 -25.28 -10.33 11.08
CA ASN A 460 -26.49 -10.04 11.84
C ASN A 460 -26.19 -9.17 13.08
N PRO A 461 -26.84 -8.00 13.26
CA PRO A 461 -26.65 -7.21 14.45
C PRO A 461 -27.06 -8.04 15.66
N LEU A 462 -26.17 -8.10 16.66
CA LEU A 462 -26.53 -8.65 17.96
C LEU A 462 -27.66 -7.76 18.52
N SER A 463 -28.58 -8.34 19.29
CA SER A 463 -29.86 -7.73 19.69
C SER A 463 -29.79 -6.41 20.49
N ASN A 464 -28.58 -5.89 20.73
CA ASN A 464 -28.27 -4.71 21.52
C ASN A 464 -27.97 -3.47 20.65
N ASP A 465 -27.69 -3.63 19.35
CA ASP A 465 -27.30 -2.50 18.49
C ASP A 465 -28.46 -1.51 18.32
N TYR A 466 -29.69 -2.01 18.15
CA TYR A 466 -30.89 -1.17 18.07
C TYR A 466 -31.20 -0.40 19.35
N THR A 467 -30.92 -0.98 20.52
CA THR A 467 -31.07 -0.29 21.80
C THR A 467 -29.99 0.77 22.00
N THR A 468 -28.84 0.65 21.32
CA THR A 468 -27.72 1.58 21.46
C THR A 468 -27.91 2.84 20.60
N ILE A 469 -28.41 2.70 19.36
CA ILE A 469 -28.68 3.86 18.48
C ILE A 469 -29.82 4.72 19.05
N GLU A 470 -30.94 4.12 19.48
CA GLU A 470 -32.03 4.88 20.13
C GLU A 470 -31.56 5.59 21.42
N ALA A 471 -30.67 4.97 22.20
CA ALA A 471 -30.16 5.58 23.42
C ALA A 471 -29.32 6.83 23.14
N LEU A 472 -28.44 6.79 22.14
CA LEU A 472 -27.58 7.93 21.78
C LEU A 472 -28.40 9.16 21.35
N VAL A 473 -29.40 8.97 20.47
CA VAL A 473 -30.28 10.06 20.01
C VAL A 473 -31.08 10.66 21.17
N LYS A 474 -31.66 9.81 22.04
CA LYS A 474 -32.46 10.26 23.20
C LYS A 474 -31.63 10.96 24.27
N GLU A 475 -30.36 10.60 24.43
CA GLU A 475 -29.43 11.28 25.34
C GLU A 475 -29.06 12.68 24.81
N GLU A 476 -28.87 12.84 23.49
CA GLU A 476 -28.54 14.14 22.88
C GLU A 476 -29.75 15.10 22.78
N GLU A 477 -30.97 14.58 22.57
CA GLU A 477 -32.21 15.38 22.76
C GLU A 477 -32.36 15.86 24.22
N ARG A 478 -31.94 15.05 25.20
CA ARG A 478 -32.00 15.40 26.63
C ARG A 478 -31.01 16.51 27.00
N ILE A 479 -29.86 16.57 26.32
CA ILE A 479 -28.80 17.57 26.56
C ILE A 479 -29.18 18.94 26.00
N ASN A 480 -29.93 19.02 24.90
CA ASN A 480 -30.17 20.25 24.15
C ASN A 480 -31.40 21.09 24.60
N ARG A 481 -32.02 20.79 25.75
CA ARG A 481 -33.23 21.50 26.24
C ARG A 481 -32.94 22.56 27.31
N THR A 482 -33.23 23.83 27.00
CA THR A 482 -33.06 24.96 27.94
C THR A 482 -33.99 24.86 29.16
N MET A 483 -33.41 24.84 30.38
CA MET A 483 -34.16 24.89 31.64
C MET A 483 -34.80 26.26 31.91
N THR A 484 -35.86 26.30 32.71
CA THR A 484 -36.51 27.55 33.13
C THR A 484 -35.91 28.12 34.42
N ASN A 485 -36.04 29.45 34.61
CA ASN A 485 -35.62 30.14 35.84
C ASN A 485 -36.22 29.55 37.13
N LYS A 486 -37.41 28.94 37.05
CA LYS A 486 -38.10 28.34 38.20
C LYS A 486 -37.49 27.01 38.63
N GLU A 487 -36.83 26.30 37.72
CA GLU A 487 -36.12 25.04 38.00
C GLU A 487 -34.72 25.33 38.54
N VAL A 488 -34.02 26.33 37.98
CA VAL A 488 -32.71 26.82 38.45
C VAL A 488 -32.76 27.23 39.92
N ASN A 489 -33.69 28.10 40.31
CA ASN A 489 -33.78 28.56 41.70
C ASN A 489 -34.17 27.43 42.68
N LYS A 490 -34.87 26.40 42.20
CA LYS A 490 -35.22 25.21 43.00
C LYS A 490 -34.04 24.24 43.18
N LEU A 491 -33.05 24.27 42.27
CA LEU A 491 -31.81 23.48 42.36
C LEU A 491 -30.75 24.13 43.26
N ILE A 492 -30.68 25.45 43.30
CA ILE A 492 -29.62 26.20 44.01
C ILE A 492 -30.02 26.51 45.47
N GLY A 493 -31.29 26.82 45.74
CA GLY A 493 -31.77 27.22 47.07
C GLY A 493 -31.57 28.72 47.38
N ASP A 494 -32.28 29.21 48.40
CA ASP A 494 -32.23 30.63 48.80
C ASP A 494 -30.96 30.96 49.59
N TYR A 495 -30.08 31.78 49.00
CA TYR A 495 -28.81 32.24 49.58
C TYR A 495 -28.80 33.77 49.84
N GLY A 496 -29.79 34.26 50.60
CA GLY A 496 -29.83 35.65 51.09
C GLY A 496 -29.93 36.71 49.99
N ASP A 497 -29.17 37.81 50.11
CA ASP A 497 -29.16 38.94 49.16
C ASP A 497 -28.53 38.64 47.78
N ILE A 498 -28.28 37.36 47.47
CA ILE A 498 -27.80 36.88 46.18
C ILE A 498 -28.98 36.42 45.32
N GLN A 499 -29.23 37.10 44.20
CA GLN A 499 -30.26 36.68 43.23
C GLN A 499 -29.64 36.09 41.96
N PHE A 500 -30.24 35.02 41.44
CA PHE A 500 -29.84 34.37 40.19
C PHE A 500 -30.91 34.51 39.10
N LYS A 501 -30.50 34.82 37.87
CA LYS A 501 -31.37 34.93 36.67
C LYS A 501 -30.68 34.42 35.41
N VAL A 502 -31.32 33.56 34.64
CA VAL A 502 -30.83 33.14 33.31
C VAL A 502 -31.24 34.16 32.25
N LYS A 503 -30.27 34.60 31.43
CA LYS A 503 -30.44 35.59 30.36
C LYS A 503 -29.59 35.15 29.16
N LYS A 504 -30.24 34.77 28.03
CA LYS A 504 -29.58 34.24 26.82
C LYS A 504 -28.48 33.19 27.13
N ASN A 505 -28.87 32.08 27.75
CA ASN A 505 -28.01 30.94 28.12
C ASN A 505 -26.83 31.27 29.07
N THR A 506 -26.82 32.45 29.69
CA THR A 506 -25.88 32.83 30.76
C THR A 506 -26.62 32.87 32.10
N LEU A 507 -26.03 32.31 33.17
CA LEU A 507 -26.54 32.50 34.53
C LEU A 507 -25.96 33.81 35.08
N ILE A 508 -26.80 34.74 35.50
CA ILE A 508 -26.34 36.01 36.08
C ILE A 508 -26.63 35.99 37.57
N GLN A 509 -25.57 36.17 38.36
CA GLN A 509 -25.63 36.41 39.79
C GLN A 509 -25.72 37.92 40.03
N THR A 510 -26.57 38.36 40.94
CA THR A 510 -26.63 39.74 41.41
C THR A 510 -26.37 39.76 42.90
N TYR A 511 -25.41 40.58 43.33
CA TYR A 511 -25.08 40.80 44.75
C TYR A 511 -24.71 42.28 44.95
N GLU A 512 -25.20 42.89 46.04
CA GLU A 512 -25.04 44.33 46.35
C GLU A 512 -25.30 45.27 45.14
N GLY A 513 -26.33 44.95 44.34
CA GLY A 513 -26.75 45.75 43.19
C GLY A 513 -25.86 45.67 41.94
N ARG A 514 -24.87 44.76 41.90
CA ARG A 514 -23.99 44.54 40.73
C ARG A 514 -24.29 43.18 40.08
N GLU A 515 -24.39 43.15 38.74
CA GLU A 515 -24.57 41.92 37.95
C GLU A 515 -23.20 41.29 37.61
N TYR A 516 -23.07 39.98 37.82
CA TYR A 516 -21.91 39.16 37.49
C TYR A 516 -22.34 37.98 36.60
N ALA A 517 -21.71 37.82 35.44
CA ALA A 517 -22.02 36.74 34.51
C ALA A 517 -21.27 35.44 34.88
N MET A 518 -22.01 34.40 35.23
CA MET A 518 -21.51 33.05 35.50
C MET A 518 -21.87 32.12 34.32
N ILE A 519 -20.89 31.43 33.76
CA ILE A 519 -21.13 30.35 32.79
C ILE A 519 -20.36 29.10 33.23
N ASN A 520 -21.15 28.07 33.55
CA ASN A 520 -20.76 26.71 33.96
C ASN A 520 -19.89 26.60 35.23
N ILE A 521 -20.27 25.67 36.12
CA ILE A 521 -19.75 25.62 37.50
C ILE A 521 -18.72 24.50 37.66
N GLY A 522 -17.59 24.84 38.28
CA GLY A 522 -16.54 23.91 38.72
C GLY A 522 -15.34 24.68 39.28
N MET A 523 -15.32 24.92 40.59
CA MET A 523 -14.32 25.75 41.28
C MET A 523 -14.07 25.27 42.71
N ASP A 524 -12.85 25.52 43.20
CA ASP A 524 -12.54 25.78 44.62
C ASP A 524 -11.37 26.78 44.70
N ILE A 525 -11.21 27.49 45.83
CA ILE A 525 -10.35 28.68 45.95
C ILE A 525 -9.43 28.60 47.19
N PHE A 526 -8.15 28.99 47.04
CA PHE A 526 -7.25 29.30 48.15
C PHE A 526 -6.46 30.60 47.91
N LYS A 527 -5.95 31.20 49.00
CA LYS A 527 -5.32 32.54 49.03
C LYS A 527 -3.86 32.44 49.47
N VAL A 528 -2.99 33.30 48.92
CA VAL A 528 -1.59 33.51 49.35
C VAL A 528 -1.34 35.01 49.44
N ASP A 529 -0.62 35.47 50.47
CA ASP A 529 -0.36 36.90 50.69
C ASP A 529 0.91 37.39 49.94
N GLY A 530 0.97 38.70 49.68
CA GLY A 530 2.18 39.40 49.19
C GLY A 530 2.01 40.23 47.91
N PHE A 531 0.96 40.00 47.12
CA PHE A 531 0.72 40.71 45.85
C PHE A 531 -0.75 41.16 45.70
N PRO A 532 -1.00 42.33 45.06
CA PRO A 532 -2.34 42.75 44.67
C PRO A 532 -2.75 42.19 43.30
N ASP A 533 -3.95 41.61 43.22
CA ASP A 533 -4.74 41.34 42.01
C ASP A 533 -4.06 40.62 40.82
N TYR A 534 -3.66 39.36 41.00
CA TYR A 534 -3.63 38.40 39.89
C TYR A 534 -4.44 37.14 40.20
N LEU A 535 -5.11 36.57 39.19
CA LEU A 535 -5.69 35.23 39.28
C LEU A 535 -4.72 34.22 38.67
N LEU A 536 -4.17 33.34 39.51
CA LEU A 536 -3.42 32.17 39.07
C LEU A 536 -4.25 30.91 39.34
N HIS A 537 -4.87 30.38 38.28
CA HIS A 537 -5.45 29.04 38.34
C HIS A 537 -4.31 28.02 38.28
N PHE A 538 -4.29 27.06 39.19
CA PHE A 538 -3.43 25.87 39.10
C PHE A 538 -4.31 24.65 38.92
N LEU A 539 -4.20 24.00 37.77
CA LEU A 539 -4.81 22.71 37.52
C LEU A 539 -4.05 21.67 38.34
N ARG A 540 -4.78 20.84 39.10
CA ARG A 540 -4.19 19.76 39.91
C ARG A 540 -4.91 18.44 39.67
N GLU A 541 -4.15 17.38 39.59
CA GLU A 541 -4.62 15.99 39.55
C GLU A 541 -3.74 15.18 40.50
N ASN A 542 -4.36 14.31 41.32
CA ASN A 542 -3.69 13.53 42.37
C ASN A 542 -2.76 14.35 43.30
N GLY A 543 -3.14 15.60 43.58
CA GLY A 543 -2.43 16.54 44.48
C GLY A 543 -1.35 17.40 43.80
N ASN A 544 -0.75 16.92 42.71
CA ASN A 544 0.31 17.63 41.98
C ASN A 544 -0.26 18.66 41.00
N ILE A 545 0.51 19.70 40.67
CA ILE A 545 0.12 20.70 39.67
C ILE A 545 0.43 20.16 38.28
N ILE A 546 -0.61 20.05 37.43
CA ILE A 546 -0.53 19.61 36.02
C ILE A 546 -0.65 20.76 35.02
N GLY A 547 -0.78 22.01 35.50
CA GLY A 547 -0.72 23.21 34.66
C GLY A 547 -1.11 24.47 35.42
N CYS A 548 -0.85 25.65 34.83
CA CYS A 548 -1.35 26.91 35.37
C CYS A 548 -1.92 27.84 34.28
N LYS A 549 -2.82 28.72 34.68
CA LYS A 549 -3.37 29.77 33.81
C LYS A 549 -3.48 31.08 34.61
N ALA A 550 -2.63 32.04 34.26
CA ALA A 550 -2.71 33.39 34.79
C ALA A 550 -3.75 34.22 34.02
N VAL A 551 -4.54 35.03 34.74
CA VAL A 551 -5.47 36.01 34.18
C VAL A 551 -5.05 37.41 34.63
N PHE A 552 -4.74 38.25 33.65
CA PHE A 552 -4.30 39.63 33.82
C PHE A 552 -5.43 40.61 33.47
N LYS A 553 -5.38 41.84 33.99
CA LYS A 553 -6.19 42.95 33.44
C LYS A 553 -5.63 43.32 32.05
N LYS A 554 -6.50 43.81 31.17
CA LYS A 554 -6.22 43.97 29.73
C LYS A 554 -5.00 44.85 29.44
N ASP A 555 -4.84 45.94 30.18
CA ASP A 555 -3.80 46.94 29.93
C ASP A 555 -2.44 46.53 30.55
N ASP A 556 -2.47 45.74 31.64
CA ASP A 556 -1.29 45.08 32.19
C ASP A 556 -0.75 44.01 31.24
N ALA A 557 -1.63 43.23 30.60
CA ALA A 557 -1.25 42.26 29.57
C ALA A 557 -0.61 42.93 28.34
N ILE A 558 -1.13 44.10 27.91
CA ILE A 558 -0.58 44.90 26.81
C ILE A 558 0.78 45.50 27.17
N THR A 559 1.03 45.76 28.45
CA THR A 559 2.33 46.21 28.97
C THR A 559 3.33 45.04 29.02
N TYR A 560 2.91 43.88 29.53
CA TYR A 560 3.72 42.66 29.60
C TYR A 560 4.17 42.17 28.22
N LEU A 561 3.26 42.14 27.23
CA LEU A 561 3.55 41.72 25.85
C LEU A 561 4.49 42.65 25.06
N LYS A 562 4.97 43.75 25.67
CA LYS A 562 5.99 44.66 25.11
C LYS A 562 7.34 44.58 25.82
N GLY A 563 7.47 43.82 26.90
CA GLY A 563 8.73 43.55 27.62
C GLY A 563 9.34 42.21 27.22
N GLN A 564 10.67 42.13 27.11
CA GLN A 564 11.35 40.92 26.63
C GLN A 564 11.82 39.99 27.77
N LYS A 565 11.80 38.68 27.49
CA LYS A 565 12.64 37.59 28.04
C LYS A 565 12.33 36.98 29.41
N SER A 566 12.82 35.74 29.52
CA SER A 566 12.97 34.87 30.69
C SER A 566 11.78 33.94 31.01
N SER A 567 12.10 32.65 31.16
CA SER A 567 11.22 31.58 31.62
C SER A 567 11.09 31.56 33.15
N PHE A 568 10.08 30.86 33.67
CA PHE A 568 9.85 30.69 35.11
C PHE A 568 9.41 29.25 35.42
N SER A 569 9.79 28.74 36.59
CA SER A 569 9.49 27.37 37.06
C SER A 569 9.12 27.37 38.55
N ILE A 570 8.30 26.42 38.99
CA ILE A 570 7.75 26.33 40.36
C ILE A 570 7.81 24.87 40.83
N ASN A 571 8.36 24.63 42.04
CA ASN A 571 8.44 23.31 42.68
C ASN A 571 7.48 23.21 43.87
N ILE A 572 6.88 22.02 44.10
CA ILE A 572 6.08 21.68 45.30
C ILE A 572 6.35 20.22 45.70
N THR A 573 6.42 19.92 47.00
CA THR A 573 6.67 18.58 47.57
C THR A 573 5.44 18.00 48.33
N PRO A 574 5.30 16.66 48.48
CA PRO A 574 4.07 16.03 49.00
C PRO A 574 4.15 15.43 50.42
N GLU A 575 3.08 15.56 51.23
CA GLU A 575 2.85 14.78 52.47
C GLU A 575 1.34 14.57 52.79
N LYS A 576 0.98 13.35 53.26
CA LYS A 576 -0.25 12.91 54.02
C LYS A 576 -1.59 12.65 53.28
N LEU A 577 -2.12 11.40 53.37
CA LEU A 577 -3.40 10.98 54.02
C LEU A 577 -3.66 9.44 53.94
N ILE A 578 -4.64 8.87 54.71
CA ILE A 578 -4.79 7.40 55.05
C ILE A 578 -6.29 6.93 55.16
N LEU A 579 -6.61 5.61 55.07
CA LEU A 579 -7.98 4.98 55.04
C LEU A 579 -8.15 3.64 55.85
N PRO A 580 -9.40 3.23 56.26
CA PRO A 580 -9.73 1.85 56.72
C PRO A 580 -11.10 1.23 56.23
N SER A 581 -11.41 -0.06 56.57
CA SER A 581 -12.63 -0.87 56.22
C SER A 581 -13.38 -1.44 57.46
N ARG A 582 -14.42 -2.33 57.52
CA ARG A 582 -15.13 -3.38 56.69
C ARG A 582 -16.60 -3.56 57.26
N ASN A 583 -17.57 -4.49 57.02
CA ASN A 583 -17.89 -5.66 56.14
C ASN A 583 -19.40 -5.58 55.62
N ASP A 584 -20.44 -6.46 55.74
CA ASP A 584 -20.78 -7.92 55.96
C ASP A 584 -21.99 -8.42 55.03
N GLY A 585 -22.93 -9.35 55.42
CA GLY A 585 -24.27 -9.47 54.75
C GLY A 585 -25.25 -10.70 54.93
N GLY A 586 -26.57 -10.46 54.69
CA GLY A 586 -27.70 -11.43 54.55
C GLY A 586 -29.09 -10.73 54.34
N PRO A 587 -30.09 -11.25 53.57
CA PRO A 587 -31.29 -10.48 53.14
C PRO A 587 -32.58 -10.69 53.99
N THR A 588 -33.48 -9.70 54.16
CA THR A 588 -34.48 -9.26 53.16
C THR A 588 -35.25 -7.99 53.58
N LYS A 589 -35.36 -6.97 52.68
CA LYS A 589 -36.42 -5.92 52.43
C LYS A 589 -37.38 -5.41 53.57
N VAL A 590 -37.85 -4.15 53.63
CA VAL A 590 -38.08 -3.07 52.62
C VAL A 590 -37.93 -1.65 53.25
N SER A 591 -37.40 -0.67 52.49
CA SER A 591 -37.59 0.83 52.59
C SER A 591 -37.27 1.57 53.91
N PHE A 592 -36.80 2.84 53.92
CA PHE A 592 -36.44 3.80 52.86
C PHE A 592 -34.89 3.96 52.85
N ILE A 593 -34.17 4.03 51.73
CA ILE A 593 -34.19 5.03 50.64
C ILE A 593 -33.73 6.43 51.12
N ASN A 594 -32.52 6.50 51.69
CA ASN A 594 -31.45 7.38 51.20
C ASN A 594 -30.06 6.79 51.63
N GLU A 595 -28.96 7.48 51.30
CA GLU A 595 -27.59 7.28 51.83
C GLU A 595 -26.92 5.94 51.52
N PHE A 596 -26.45 5.78 50.28
CA PHE A 596 -25.58 4.65 49.88
C PHE A 596 -24.10 4.91 50.20
N LYS A 597 -23.43 3.85 50.70
CA LYS A 597 -21.96 3.70 50.73
C LYS A 597 -21.49 2.70 49.65
N LYS A 598 -20.18 2.75 49.38
CA LYS A 598 -19.30 1.78 48.67
C LYS A 598 -19.09 2.04 47.17
N GLU A 599 -17.86 1.71 46.74
CA GLU A 599 -17.27 1.87 45.40
C GLU A 599 -17.16 3.37 44.99
N VAL A 600 -15.97 3.97 44.98
CA VAL A 600 -14.86 3.79 44.01
C VAL A 600 -15.32 4.13 42.58
N PHE A 601 -14.98 5.33 42.14
CA PHE A 601 -14.73 5.63 40.73
C PHE A 601 -13.32 6.22 40.61
N ILE A 602 -12.48 5.51 39.87
CA ILE A 602 -11.21 6.05 39.39
C ILE A 602 -11.55 6.88 38.16
N ASN A 603 -11.49 8.21 38.29
CA ASN A 603 -11.42 9.10 37.14
C ASN A 603 -9.98 9.60 37.02
N TRP A 604 -9.15 8.85 36.32
CA TRP A 604 -8.05 9.45 35.58
C TRP A 604 -8.64 10.08 34.32
N VAL A 605 -8.29 11.34 34.03
CA VAL A 605 -8.61 11.95 32.74
C VAL A 605 -7.33 12.05 31.92
N HIS A 606 -7.02 11.01 31.14
CA HIS A 606 -6.34 11.21 29.85
C HIS A 606 -6.73 10.17 28.80
N PHE A 607 -7.06 10.69 27.60
CA PHE A 607 -6.71 10.16 26.28
C PHE A 607 -6.08 8.75 26.29
N ASP A 608 -6.83 7.65 26.10
CA ASP A 608 -7.48 7.34 24.82
C ASP A 608 -8.84 6.60 24.95
N GLY A 609 -9.92 7.36 24.81
CA GLY A 609 -11.15 6.96 24.11
C GLY A 609 -12.05 5.81 24.61
N LYS A 610 -11.62 4.91 25.52
CA LYS A 610 -12.32 3.64 25.77
C LYS A 610 -12.53 3.29 27.25
N ILE A 611 -13.78 3.39 27.71
CA ILE A 611 -14.26 2.72 28.93
C ILE A 611 -15.21 1.58 28.52
N LYS A 612 -15.04 0.40 29.11
CA LYS A 612 -16.05 -0.68 29.16
C LYS A 612 -16.47 -0.91 30.62
N PHE A 613 -17.74 -1.25 30.83
CA PHE A 613 -18.20 -1.91 32.05
C PHE A 613 -18.79 -3.29 31.70
N TYR A 614 -18.48 -4.29 32.52
CA TYR A 614 -19.11 -5.61 32.46
C TYR A 614 -19.92 -5.91 33.73
N LYS A 615 -20.83 -6.87 33.61
CA LYS A 615 -21.95 -7.15 34.53
C LYS A 615 -21.57 -8.15 35.64
N LYS A 616 -22.19 -8.00 36.82
CA LYS A 616 -22.07 -8.90 37.98
C LYS A 616 -22.97 -10.15 37.83
N LEU A 617 -22.46 -11.33 38.19
CA LEU A 617 -23.15 -12.63 38.09
C LEU A 617 -23.52 -13.23 39.47
N LYS A 618 -24.16 -14.41 39.45
CA LYS A 618 -24.65 -15.21 40.60
C LYS A 618 -24.05 -16.63 40.56
N PRO A 619 -24.08 -17.43 41.66
CA PRO A 619 -22.94 -18.31 41.94
C PRO A 619 -23.00 -19.77 41.44
N ASP A 620 -24.17 -20.39 41.27
CA ASP A 620 -24.30 -21.85 41.47
C ASP A 620 -24.73 -22.71 40.25
N GLU A 621 -24.21 -22.45 39.05
CA GLU A 621 -24.33 -23.38 37.91
C GLU A 621 -22.98 -23.67 37.23
N GLN A 622 -22.61 -24.94 37.13
CA GLN A 622 -21.44 -25.40 36.38
C GLN A 622 -21.89 -26.13 35.10
N PHE A 623 -21.52 -25.58 33.94
CA PHE A 623 -21.54 -26.30 32.67
C PHE A 623 -20.25 -26.01 31.91
N ILE A 624 -19.61 -27.04 31.38
CA ILE A 624 -18.41 -26.90 30.56
C ILE A 624 -18.85 -26.48 29.16
N GLN A 625 -18.88 -25.17 28.91
CA GLN A 625 -18.96 -24.64 27.55
C GLN A 625 -17.60 -24.82 26.88
N HIS A 626 -17.33 -26.05 26.42
CA HIS A 626 -16.24 -26.28 25.49
C HIS A 626 -16.54 -25.50 24.20
N THR A 627 -15.50 -24.99 23.55
CA THR A 627 -15.55 -24.35 22.23
C THR A 627 -16.31 -22.99 22.20
N TYR A 628 -15.94 -22.03 21.35
CA TYR A 628 -15.70 -22.31 19.94
C TYR A 628 -16.29 -21.36 18.88
N ALA A 629 -16.56 -20.06 19.14
CA ALA A 629 -17.36 -19.15 18.29
C ALA A 629 -17.49 -19.50 16.77
N GLY A 630 -16.52 -19.14 15.92
CA GLY A 630 -16.44 -19.66 14.54
C GLY A 630 -15.33 -19.00 13.71
N HIS A 631 -14.39 -19.71 13.09
CA HIS A 631 -14.03 -21.14 13.23
C HIS A 631 -12.49 -21.22 13.19
N TYR A 632 -11.75 -21.88 14.08
CA TYR A 632 -12.00 -22.91 15.09
C TYR A 632 -12.23 -24.34 14.60
N TRP A 633 -11.23 -25.16 14.91
CA TRP A 633 -11.22 -26.61 14.80
C TRP A 633 -11.84 -27.23 16.05
N LEU A 634 -12.78 -28.16 15.85
CA LEU A 634 -13.33 -28.98 16.91
C LEU A 634 -12.88 -30.42 16.65
N ILE A 635 -11.76 -30.81 17.26
CA ILE A 635 -11.35 -32.22 17.31
C ILE A 635 -12.13 -32.87 18.45
N THR A 636 -12.97 -33.85 18.14
CA THR A 636 -13.56 -34.74 19.14
C THR A 636 -12.82 -36.07 19.16
N GLU A 637 -12.56 -36.58 20.37
CA GLU A 637 -12.27 -37.99 20.55
C GLU A 637 -13.60 -38.72 20.78
N ASN A 638 -13.98 -39.63 19.88
CA ASN A 638 -15.15 -40.48 20.11
C ASN A 638 -14.71 -41.77 20.84
N LYS A 639 -14.95 -41.80 22.14
CA LYS A 639 -14.62 -42.94 23.02
C LYS A 639 -15.77 -43.92 23.30
N GLU A 640 -16.79 -43.99 22.43
CA GLU A 640 -17.91 -44.93 22.66
C GLU A 640 -18.40 -45.73 21.42
N ASN A 641 -17.51 -46.02 20.46
CA ASN A 641 -17.76 -47.11 19.49
C ASN A 641 -16.51 -47.81 18.90
N GLY A 642 -15.36 -47.74 19.58
CA GLY A 642 -14.25 -48.70 19.41
C GLY A 642 -13.55 -48.77 18.03
N LYS A 643 -13.73 -47.78 17.16
CA LYS A 643 -13.06 -47.71 15.84
C LYS A 643 -12.52 -46.31 15.56
N ALA A 644 -11.20 -46.21 15.42
CA ALA A 644 -10.53 -44.98 15.00
C ALA A 644 -9.85 -45.21 13.64
N ILE A 645 -10.25 -44.43 12.63
CA ILE A 645 -9.51 -44.26 11.37
C ILE A 645 -9.57 -42.78 11.00
N ALA A 646 -8.44 -42.08 11.13
CA ALA A 646 -8.23 -40.85 10.39
C ALA A 646 -7.99 -41.22 8.93
N GLY A 647 -8.81 -40.69 8.00
CA GLY A 647 -8.89 -41.18 6.63
C GLY A 647 -9.21 -40.08 5.62
N PHE A 648 -8.23 -39.24 5.33
CA PHE A 648 -8.31 -38.28 4.22
C PHE A 648 -8.55 -39.03 2.89
N ARG A 649 -9.52 -38.58 2.08
CA ARG A 649 -9.49 -38.87 0.64
C ARG A 649 -10.25 -37.86 -0.21
N ALA A 650 -9.60 -37.38 -1.26
CA ALA A 650 -10.23 -36.62 -2.33
C ALA A 650 -10.92 -37.54 -3.35
N ILE A 651 -11.89 -36.96 -4.06
CA ILE A 651 -12.38 -37.40 -5.37
C ILE A 651 -11.70 -36.41 -6.34
N LYS A 652 -10.80 -36.85 -7.24
CA LYS A 652 -11.06 -37.46 -8.57
C LYS A 652 -11.84 -36.51 -9.50
N GLU A 653 -11.58 -36.40 -10.79
CA GLU A 653 -10.48 -36.87 -11.66
C GLU A 653 -10.55 -36.02 -12.94
N ASN A 654 -9.46 -35.71 -13.63
CA ASN A 654 -8.86 -36.55 -14.69
C ASN A 654 -7.51 -35.91 -15.14
N ALA A 655 -6.55 -36.64 -15.70
CA ALA A 655 -6.29 -38.09 -15.69
C ALA A 655 -4.85 -38.36 -16.19
N THR A 656 -4.36 -39.59 -15.95
CA THR A 656 -3.29 -40.31 -16.71
C THR A 656 -2.11 -39.49 -17.28
N ALA A 657 -0.91 -39.46 -16.67
CA ALA A 657 0.06 -40.57 -16.45
C ALA A 657 0.90 -40.96 -17.69
N ILE A 658 1.93 -41.80 -17.47
CA ILE A 658 2.98 -42.30 -18.41
C ILE A 658 4.23 -41.37 -18.49
N ILE A 659 5.47 -41.82 -18.24
CA ILE A 659 5.98 -43.02 -17.54
C ILE A 659 7.47 -42.81 -17.12
N ASN A 660 8.04 -43.82 -16.45
CA ASN A 660 9.46 -44.17 -16.21
C ASN A 660 10.49 -43.68 -17.29
N GLU A 661 11.82 -43.58 -17.10
CA GLU A 661 12.77 -43.96 -16.02
C GLU A 661 14.19 -43.37 -16.28
N ASN A 662 15.16 -43.64 -15.38
CA ASN A 662 16.64 -43.80 -15.57
C ASN A 662 17.45 -42.72 -16.35
N VAL A 663 18.49 -42.05 -15.80
CA VAL A 663 19.83 -42.57 -15.36
C VAL A 663 20.67 -43.13 -16.55
N PRO A 664 21.95 -42.74 -16.80
CA PRO A 664 22.83 -41.73 -16.17
C PRO A 664 23.66 -40.81 -17.14
N LYS A 665 24.52 -39.96 -16.54
CA LYS A 665 25.80 -39.38 -17.08
C LYS A 665 26.71 -40.44 -17.76
N PRO A 666 27.66 -40.13 -18.70
CA PRO A 666 28.89 -39.38 -18.37
C PRO A 666 29.69 -38.65 -19.50
N SER A 667 30.83 -38.07 -19.09
CA SER A 667 32.04 -37.65 -19.88
C SER A 667 31.88 -36.55 -20.94
N LYS A 668 32.49 -35.36 -20.77
CA LYS A 668 33.94 -35.04 -20.91
C LYS A 668 34.50 -35.20 -22.33
N TYR A 669 34.90 -34.09 -22.95
CA TYR A 669 36.32 -33.81 -23.29
C TYR A 669 36.55 -32.29 -23.42
N THR A 670 37.81 -31.85 -23.50
CA THR A 670 38.26 -30.47 -23.26
C THR A 670 39.12 -29.90 -24.38
N SER A 671 39.01 -28.59 -24.70
CA SER A 671 40.18 -27.69 -24.85
C SER A 671 39.87 -26.21 -25.14
N ASN A 672 40.54 -25.31 -24.39
CA ASN A 672 41.16 -24.04 -24.80
C ASN A 672 40.36 -22.85 -25.41
N LYS A 673 40.30 -21.76 -24.64
CA LYS A 673 40.73 -20.35 -24.96
C LYS A 673 40.36 -19.79 -26.35
N ASN A 674 39.65 -18.66 -26.49
CA ASN A 674 39.88 -17.35 -25.83
C ASN A 674 38.72 -16.35 -26.11
N ILE A 675 38.60 -15.28 -25.31
CA ILE A 675 37.80 -14.05 -25.53
C ILE A 675 36.27 -14.27 -25.74
N THR A 676 35.48 -14.12 -24.68
CA THR A 676 34.02 -13.92 -24.77
C THR A 676 33.47 -13.03 -23.65
N THR A 677 32.40 -12.32 -23.99
CA THR A 677 31.47 -11.56 -23.12
C THR A 677 31.15 -12.21 -21.77
N SER A 678 30.94 -11.37 -20.75
CA SER A 678 30.28 -11.76 -19.48
C SER A 678 28.94 -12.47 -19.75
N PRO A 679 28.71 -13.70 -19.25
CA PRO A 679 27.48 -14.43 -19.56
C PRO A 679 26.23 -13.78 -18.95
N LYS A 680 25.14 -13.74 -19.73
CA LYS A 680 23.79 -13.57 -19.18
C LYS A 680 23.40 -14.85 -18.43
N THR A 681 23.22 -14.78 -17.12
CA THR A 681 22.57 -15.87 -16.37
C THR A 681 21.07 -15.82 -16.63
N VAL A 682 20.58 -16.61 -17.58
CA VAL A 682 19.14 -16.84 -17.76
C VAL A 682 18.63 -17.65 -16.58
N ILE A 683 17.77 -17.06 -15.74
CA ILE A 683 17.10 -17.77 -14.66
C ILE A 683 15.74 -18.23 -15.17
N THR A 684 15.60 -19.53 -15.44
CA THR A 684 14.30 -20.17 -15.69
C THR A 684 13.44 -20.12 -14.42
N PRO A 685 12.11 -19.95 -14.54
CA PRO A 685 11.22 -19.87 -13.39
C PRO A 685 11.08 -21.25 -12.70
N ASN A 686 11.97 -21.50 -11.73
CA ASN A 686 11.89 -22.62 -10.78
C ASN A 686 12.75 -22.35 -9.52
N ALA A 687 12.64 -21.13 -8.98
CA ALA A 687 13.24 -20.78 -7.70
C ALA A 687 12.45 -21.45 -6.57
N LYS A 688 12.92 -22.63 -6.12
CA LYS A 688 12.60 -23.11 -4.78
C LYS A 688 13.15 -22.11 -3.76
N GLN A 689 12.44 -21.96 -2.65
CA GLN A 689 12.93 -21.22 -1.47
C GLN A 689 14.37 -21.67 -1.15
N GLU A 690 15.33 -20.74 -1.06
CA GLU A 690 16.72 -21.09 -0.81
C GLU A 690 16.94 -21.59 0.62
N LEU A 691 16.11 -21.11 1.55
CA LEU A 691 16.18 -21.38 2.98
C LEU A 691 14.95 -22.19 3.43
N THR A 692 15.15 -23.21 4.26
CA THR A 692 14.06 -24.04 4.83
C THR A 692 13.59 -23.47 6.17
N TYR A 693 12.30 -23.59 6.51
CA TYR A 693 11.81 -23.28 7.86
C TYR A 693 11.72 -24.54 8.71
N ASN A 694 12.19 -24.47 9.96
CA ASN A 694 12.13 -25.55 10.93
C ASN A 694 11.36 -25.11 12.18
N GLU A 695 10.11 -25.58 12.27
CA GLU A 695 9.18 -25.33 13.39
C GLU A 695 9.33 -26.34 14.55
N ASP A 696 10.36 -27.18 14.57
CA ASP A 696 10.56 -28.20 15.61
C ASP A 696 10.79 -27.57 17.00
N THR A 697 9.73 -27.54 17.80
CA THR A 697 9.75 -27.01 19.17
C THR A 697 10.51 -27.89 20.17
N SER A 698 10.89 -29.13 19.82
CA SER A 698 11.47 -30.10 20.76
C SER A 698 12.86 -29.72 21.29
N ASN A 699 13.57 -28.83 20.60
CA ASN A 699 14.92 -28.37 20.95
C ASN A 699 14.97 -26.87 21.35
N THR A 700 13.81 -26.29 21.73
CA THR A 700 13.72 -24.86 22.06
C THR A 700 14.48 -24.47 23.35
N ILE A 701 15.16 -23.33 23.31
CA ILE A 701 16.02 -22.84 24.40
C ILE A 701 15.23 -21.82 25.23
N LYS A 702 14.89 -22.15 26.48
CA LYS A 702 14.18 -21.22 27.36
C LYS A 702 15.08 -20.03 27.76
N PRO A 703 14.62 -18.77 27.58
CA PRO A 703 15.38 -17.60 28.02
C PRO A 703 15.27 -17.36 29.53
N THR A 704 16.13 -16.45 30.01
CA THR A 704 16.17 -15.95 31.39
C THR A 704 16.43 -14.44 31.37
N LEU A 705 16.23 -13.74 32.49
CA LEU A 705 16.45 -12.29 32.55
C LEU A 705 17.95 -11.96 32.46
N PHE A 706 18.31 -11.03 31.58
CA PHE A 706 19.64 -10.41 31.50
C PHE A 706 19.72 -9.17 32.39
N ALA A 707 18.79 -8.23 32.17
CA ALA A 707 18.69 -6.99 32.92
C ALA A 707 17.22 -6.53 32.99
N ASP A 708 16.88 -5.91 34.12
CA ASP A 708 15.75 -4.99 34.26
C ASP A 708 16.31 -3.56 34.10
N LEU A 709 15.72 -2.77 33.21
CA LEU A 709 16.16 -1.40 32.91
C LEU A 709 15.47 -0.35 33.81
N GLY A 710 14.46 -0.76 34.56
CA GLY A 710 13.65 0.08 35.43
C GLY A 710 12.74 1.05 34.69
N GLU A 711 12.00 1.85 35.48
CA GLU A 711 10.95 2.74 34.96
C GLU A 711 11.51 3.87 34.07
N THR A 712 12.78 4.27 34.26
CA THR A 712 13.40 5.40 33.51
C THR A 712 13.81 5.09 32.06
N CYS A 713 13.53 3.87 31.60
CA CYS A 713 13.93 3.32 30.31
C CYS A 713 12.75 2.63 29.59
N SER A 714 11.58 3.31 29.55
CA SER A 714 10.28 2.83 29.06
C SER A 714 10.17 2.39 27.59
N THR A 715 11.25 2.45 26.82
CA THR A 715 11.32 1.89 25.46
C THR A 715 12.78 1.63 25.08
N PRO A 716 13.32 0.43 25.32
CA PRO A 716 14.62 -0.01 24.83
C PRO A 716 14.50 -0.56 23.40
N ASP A 717 15.54 -0.44 22.58
CA ASP A 717 15.54 -1.01 21.22
C ASP A 717 16.95 -1.47 20.77
N GLY A 718 17.54 -0.80 19.77
CA GLY A 718 18.76 -1.20 19.09
C GLY A 718 19.95 -1.45 20.02
N MET A 719 20.73 -2.49 19.71
CA MET A 719 21.93 -2.87 20.45
C MET A 719 23.17 -2.82 19.55
N ALA A 720 24.30 -2.41 20.14
CA ALA A 720 25.59 -2.44 19.47
C ALA A 720 26.71 -2.84 20.45
N ILE A 721 27.84 -3.32 19.92
CA ILE A 721 29.03 -3.66 20.71
C ILE A 721 30.21 -2.84 20.21
N ASP A 722 30.95 -2.19 21.11
CA ASP A 722 32.14 -1.41 20.72
C ASP A 722 33.35 -2.30 20.38
N ASN A 723 34.39 -1.66 19.84
CA ASN A 723 35.68 -2.32 19.54
C ASN A 723 36.41 -2.88 20.78
N SER A 724 35.91 -2.65 22.00
CA SER A 724 36.43 -3.18 23.26
C SER A 724 35.64 -4.40 23.77
N GLY A 725 34.47 -4.70 23.17
CA GLY A 725 33.57 -5.76 23.62
C GLY A 725 32.55 -5.33 24.70
N ASN A 726 32.29 -4.03 24.87
CA ASN A 726 31.24 -3.51 25.74
C ASN A 726 29.89 -3.50 25.00
N LEU A 727 28.79 -3.85 25.69
CA LEU A 727 27.43 -3.79 25.13
C LEU A 727 26.83 -2.40 25.36
N PHE A 728 26.12 -1.90 24.34
CA PHE A 728 25.35 -0.67 24.38
C PHE A 728 23.92 -0.89 23.90
N LEU A 729 23.01 -0.07 24.41
CA LEU A 729 21.59 -0.14 24.13
C LEU A 729 21.03 1.27 23.89
N ALA A 730 20.25 1.43 22.82
CA ALA A 730 19.41 2.60 22.59
C ALA A 730 18.16 2.53 23.45
N VAL A 731 17.85 3.63 24.14
CA VAL A 731 16.62 3.80 24.92
C VAL A 731 15.91 5.04 24.39
N THR A 732 14.84 4.77 23.65
CA THR A 732 14.03 5.68 22.84
C THR A 732 12.94 6.41 23.65
N ASN A 733 12.56 5.82 24.80
CA ASN A 733 11.61 6.36 25.79
C ASN A 733 10.35 7.00 25.18
N LEU A 734 9.67 6.32 24.27
CA LEU A 734 8.58 6.91 23.47
C LEU A 734 7.44 7.47 24.33
N SER A 735 7.06 6.73 25.36
CA SER A 735 6.00 7.09 26.32
C SER A 735 6.47 7.99 27.48
N SER A 736 7.78 8.10 27.73
CA SER A 736 8.35 8.82 28.90
C SER A 736 9.34 9.93 28.54
N PHE A 737 9.48 10.28 27.26
CA PHE A 737 10.52 11.17 26.75
C PHE A 737 10.61 12.51 27.50
N GLU A 738 9.47 13.12 27.82
CA GLU A 738 9.40 14.42 28.53
C GLU A 738 9.93 14.36 29.97
N GLU A 739 9.86 13.19 30.62
CA GLU A 739 10.29 12.98 32.01
C GLU A 739 11.71 12.44 32.11
N HIS A 740 12.15 11.66 31.11
CA HIS A 740 13.34 10.83 31.23
C HIS A 740 14.37 11.02 30.12
N GLY A 741 14.00 11.69 29.01
CA GLY A 741 14.82 11.82 27.80
C GLY A 741 15.16 10.49 27.14
N SER A 742 15.68 10.55 25.91
CA SER A 742 16.34 9.41 25.27
C SER A 742 17.80 9.31 25.68
N LYS A 743 18.34 8.10 25.72
CA LYS A 743 19.70 7.83 26.20
C LYS A 743 20.30 6.59 25.55
N ILE A 744 21.63 6.52 25.54
CA ILE A 744 22.39 5.32 25.25
C ILE A 744 22.91 4.77 26.59
N LEU A 745 22.59 3.51 26.88
CA LEU A 745 23.07 2.79 28.05
C LEU A 745 24.29 1.93 27.70
N THR A 746 25.06 1.59 28.74
CA THR A 746 25.97 0.43 28.77
C THR A 746 25.73 -0.36 30.07
N PHE A 747 26.47 -1.45 30.29
CA PHE A 747 26.24 -2.37 31.40
C PHE A 747 27.52 -2.63 32.21
N ASP A 748 27.40 -2.73 33.54
CA ASP A 748 28.49 -3.17 34.41
C ASP A 748 28.67 -4.71 34.39
N ASP A 749 29.69 -5.21 35.11
CA ASP A 749 29.96 -6.65 35.23
C ASP A 749 28.83 -7.46 35.89
N ASN A 750 27.90 -6.79 36.58
CA ASN A 750 26.70 -7.39 37.18
C ASN A 750 25.48 -7.34 36.24
N GLN A 751 25.64 -6.86 34.99
CA GLN A 751 24.58 -6.58 34.01
C GLN A 751 23.63 -5.44 34.44
N LYS A 752 24.07 -4.55 35.34
CA LYS A 752 23.29 -3.37 35.74
C LYS A 752 23.42 -2.26 34.66
N PRO A 753 22.31 -1.64 34.23
CA PRO A 753 22.36 -0.51 33.29
C PRO A 753 23.04 0.73 33.88
N ILE A 754 23.80 1.43 33.04
CA ILE A 754 24.48 2.70 33.32
C ILE A 754 24.27 3.63 32.12
N THR A 755 23.83 4.86 32.35
CA THR A 755 23.78 5.90 31.29
C THR A 755 25.20 6.18 30.79
N TRP A 756 25.45 5.90 29.51
CA TRP A 756 26.72 6.22 28.84
C TRP A 756 26.66 7.57 28.14
N PHE A 757 25.53 7.89 27.50
CA PHE A 757 25.31 9.18 26.84
C PHE A 757 23.84 9.56 26.77
N ASP A 758 23.49 10.75 27.24
CA ASP A 758 22.13 11.33 27.22
C ASP A 758 22.04 12.66 26.44
N GLN A 759 23.17 13.19 25.96
CA GLN A 759 23.26 14.50 25.28
C GLN A 759 23.04 14.39 23.76
N LEU A 760 22.03 13.62 23.35
CA LEU A 760 21.64 13.48 21.94
C LEU A 760 20.95 14.77 21.43
N PRO A 761 21.30 15.29 20.23
CA PRO A 761 20.76 16.55 19.74
C PRO A 761 19.27 16.41 19.40
N LEU A 762 18.41 17.17 20.07
CA LEU A 762 16.99 17.26 19.74
C LEU A 762 16.79 17.70 18.28
N HIS A 763 15.77 17.17 17.61
CA HIS A 763 15.39 17.60 16.27
C HIS A 763 14.67 18.96 16.34
N PRO A 764 15.04 19.96 15.51
CA PRO A 764 14.63 21.36 15.71
C PRO A 764 13.13 21.64 15.53
N VAL A 765 12.37 20.74 14.90
CA VAL A 765 10.92 20.90 14.69
C VAL A 765 10.09 20.22 15.78
N THR A 766 10.50 19.02 16.21
CA THR A 766 9.78 18.20 17.19
C THR A 766 10.21 18.46 18.63
N ASN A 767 11.42 19.00 18.82
CA ASN A 767 12.13 19.06 20.10
C ASN A 767 12.35 17.66 20.73
N LYS A 768 12.42 16.59 19.91
CA LYS A 768 12.63 15.21 20.36
C LYS A 768 13.80 14.53 19.67
N VAL A 769 14.28 13.43 20.25
CA VAL A 769 15.26 12.53 19.63
C VAL A 769 14.94 11.11 20.07
N HIS A 770 14.81 10.19 19.13
CA HIS A 770 14.32 8.83 19.33
C HIS A 770 15.31 7.85 18.69
N PRO A 771 16.45 7.57 19.36
CA PRO A 771 17.43 6.58 18.91
C PRO A 771 16.77 5.21 18.91
N ILE A 772 16.71 4.57 17.75
CA ILE A 772 15.97 3.33 17.55
C ILE A 772 16.95 2.21 17.16
N GLY A 773 17.58 2.28 15.97
CA GLY A 773 18.74 1.46 15.61
C GLY A 773 20.08 2.12 15.99
N ILE A 774 21.08 1.34 16.41
CA ILE A 774 22.46 1.81 16.66
C ILE A 774 23.53 0.83 16.15
N GLU A 775 24.73 1.33 15.85
CA GLU A 775 25.87 0.54 15.34
C GLU A 775 27.21 1.24 15.60
N PHE A 776 28.28 0.48 15.90
CA PHE A 776 29.64 1.05 16.06
C PHE A 776 30.45 1.04 14.74
N GLY A 777 31.09 2.16 14.45
CA GLY A 777 32.02 2.30 13.33
C GLY A 777 33.40 1.71 13.61
N GLN A 778 34.11 1.38 12.53
CA GLN A 778 35.53 1.00 12.58
C GLN A 778 36.43 2.17 13.04
N ASP A 779 35.91 3.40 13.00
CA ASP A 779 36.51 4.61 13.58
C ASP A 779 36.27 4.75 15.10
N GLY A 780 35.46 3.85 15.69
CA GLY A 780 35.10 3.85 17.11
C GLY A 780 33.91 4.73 17.49
N ASN A 781 33.29 5.43 16.54
CA ASN A 781 32.13 6.28 16.80
C ASN A 781 30.82 5.46 16.80
N LEU A 782 29.81 5.92 17.54
CA LEU A 782 28.48 5.31 17.54
C LEU A 782 27.59 6.01 16.52
N TYR A 783 27.03 5.24 15.58
CA TYR A 783 26.05 5.68 14.59
C TYR A 783 24.65 5.31 15.06
N ILE A 784 23.68 6.19 14.82
CA ILE A 784 22.33 6.10 15.38
C ILE A 784 21.30 6.46 14.31
N ALA A 785 20.27 5.63 14.14
CA ALA A 785 19.03 5.97 13.47
C ALA A 785 18.08 6.69 14.45
N ASP A 786 17.69 7.93 14.12
CA ASP A 786 16.82 8.77 14.94
C ASP A 786 15.46 8.96 14.26
N ASN A 787 14.45 8.26 14.77
CA ASN A 787 13.15 8.11 14.11
C ASN A 787 12.12 9.14 14.58
N GLN A 788 11.82 10.12 13.74
CA GLN A 788 10.94 11.25 14.09
C GLN A 788 9.44 10.96 13.85
N ASN A 789 9.07 9.77 13.35
CA ASN A 789 7.66 9.37 13.23
C ASN A 789 7.01 9.17 14.59
N PHE A 790 7.74 8.65 15.57
CA PHE A 790 7.26 8.56 16.96
C PHE A 790 7.07 9.94 17.62
N ALA A 791 7.70 10.99 17.07
CA ALA A 791 7.43 12.38 17.42
C ALA A 791 6.33 13.04 16.55
N GLY A 792 5.60 12.24 15.75
CA GLY A 792 4.50 12.70 14.91
C GLY A 792 4.92 13.47 13.65
N GLN A 793 6.18 13.36 13.21
CA GLN A 793 6.70 14.07 12.03
C GLN A 793 7.38 13.09 11.04
N PRO A 794 6.62 12.52 10.08
CA PRO A 794 7.20 11.71 9.00
C PRO A 794 8.12 12.55 8.10
N ASN A 795 9.09 11.90 7.45
CA ASN A 795 10.09 12.55 6.59
C ASN A 795 10.98 13.58 7.30
N GLN A 796 11.14 13.45 8.63
CA GLN A 796 12.06 14.26 9.44
C GLN A 796 13.11 13.42 10.18
N SER A 797 13.16 12.11 9.94
CA SER A 797 14.09 11.19 10.61
C SER A 797 15.54 11.45 10.18
N ARG A 798 16.50 11.06 11.03
CA ARG A 798 17.92 11.45 10.91
C ARG A 798 18.87 10.27 11.10
N ILE A 799 20.11 10.48 10.64
CA ILE A 799 21.28 9.73 11.13
C ILE A 799 22.10 10.65 12.02
N LEU A 800 22.44 10.19 13.23
CA LEU A 800 23.33 10.87 14.16
C LEU A 800 24.64 10.10 14.33
N ARG A 801 25.71 10.79 14.71
CA ARG A 801 26.97 10.21 15.18
C ARG A 801 27.32 10.75 16.56
N VAL A 802 27.53 9.86 17.53
CA VAL A 802 28.20 10.19 18.79
C VAL A 802 29.70 10.05 18.56
N VAL A 803 30.43 11.15 18.72
CA VAL A 803 31.90 11.17 18.58
C VAL A 803 32.52 10.65 19.87
N VAL A 804 33.29 9.57 19.76
CA VAL A 804 33.92 8.86 20.87
C VAL A 804 35.42 9.10 20.86
N GLN A 805 36.00 9.42 22.03
CA GLN A 805 37.44 9.54 22.21
C GLN A 805 37.85 8.83 23.51
N ASN A 806 38.87 7.97 23.44
CA ASN A 806 39.36 7.18 24.57
C ASN A 806 38.25 6.39 25.31
N GLY A 807 37.32 5.81 24.55
CA GLY A 807 36.16 5.05 25.07
C GLY A 807 35.04 5.89 25.69
N LYS A 808 35.10 7.23 25.59
CA LYS A 808 34.09 8.15 26.15
C LYS A 808 33.42 8.98 25.06
N PRO A 809 32.10 9.21 25.14
CA PRO A 809 31.39 10.08 24.22
C PRO A 809 31.71 11.55 24.54
N ILE A 810 31.92 12.36 23.50
CA ILE A 810 32.37 13.76 23.62
C ILE A 810 31.27 14.73 23.17
N LYS A 811 30.57 14.39 22.09
CA LYS A 811 29.42 15.13 21.53
C LYS A 811 28.61 14.19 20.62
N ALA A 812 27.41 14.59 20.25
CA ALA A 812 26.69 14.01 19.13
C ALA A 812 26.36 15.07 18.07
N GLU A 813 26.33 14.66 16.81
CA GLU A 813 26.14 15.50 15.64
C GLU A 813 25.23 14.82 14.60
N VAL A 814 24.59 15.62 13.74
CA VAL A 814 23.67 15.14 12.70
C VAL A 814 24.45 14.93 11.39
N LEU A 815 24.33 13.74 10.80
CA LEU A 815 24.97 13.37 9.54
C LEU A 815 24.01 13.39 8.35
N VAL A 816 22.75 12.97 8.56
CA VAL A 816 21.69 12.93 7.55
C VAL A 816 20.39 13.49 8.14
N GLU A 817 19.65 14.28 7.38
CA GLU A 817 18.32 14.78 7.72
C GLU A 817 17.28 14.47 6.63
N GLY A 818 16.03 14.23 7.05
CA GLY A 818 14.89 14.09 6.14
C GLY A 818 14.56 12.66 5.70
N LEU A 819 15.11 11.64 6.36
CA LEU A 819 14.67 10.24 6.15
C LEU A 819 13.19 10.09 6.55
N GLY A 820 12.48 9.13 5.94
CA GLY A 820 11.08 8.82 6.19
C GLY A 820 10.88 8.31 7.61
N PHE A 821 11.01 7.00 7.77
CA PHE A 821 10.96 6.22 9.00
C PHE A 821 12.24 5.39 9.09
N SER A 822 13.33 6.01 9.55
CA SER A 822 14.63 5.34 9.67
C SER A 822 14.61 4.36 10.85
N ASN A 823 14.90 3.08 10.62
CA ASN A 823 15.00 2.09 11.68
C ASN A 823 16.33 1.32 11.67
N GLY A 824 16.34 0.03 11.30
CA GLY A 824 17.54 -0.81 11.33
C GLY A 824 18.76 -0.18 10.68
N ILE A 825 19.90 -0.18 11.39
CA ILE A 825 21.17 0.44 10.96
C ILE A 825 22.33 -0.53 11.18
N ARG A 826 23.21 -0.71 10.18
CA ARG A 826 24.40 -1.60 10.24
C ARG A 826 25.55 -1.03 9.40
N LEU A 827 26.79 -1.35 9.76
CA LEU A 827 27.98 -0.75 9.14
C LEU A 827 28.96 -1.83 8.67
N TYR A 828 29.41 -1.73 7.41
CA TYR A 828 30.39 -2.66 6.84
C TYR A 828 31.48 -1.91 6.07
N LYS A 829 32.73 -2.09 6.52
CA LYS A 829 33.90 -1.32 6.07
C LYS A 829 33.64 0.19 6.25
N ASN A 830 33.45 0.92 5.16
CA ASN A 830 33.21 2.36 5.16
C ASN A 830 31.80 2.73 4.63
N HIS A 831 30.87 1.78 4.61
CA HIS A 831 29.48 1.99 4.23
C HIS A 831 28.55 1.78 5.42
N LEU A 832 27.72 2.79 5.69
CA LEU A 832 26.60 2.75 6.60
C LEU A 832 25.35 2.37 5.81
N TYR A 833 24.64 1.33 6.24
CA TYR A 833 23.38 0.87 5.68
C TYR A 833 22.25 1.18 6.66
N ILE A 834 21.14 1.70 6.16
CA ILE A 834 19.97 2.03 6.98
C ILE A 834 18.68 1.70 6.23
N THR A 835 17.69 1.17 6.93
CA THR A 835 16.34 0.97 6.40
C THR A 835 15.48 2.21 6.62
N ASP A 836 14.64 2.52 5.63
CA ASP A 836 13.62 3.56 5.68
C ASP A 836 12.26 2.87 5.45
N PHE A 837 11.60 2.52 6.55
CA PHE A 837 10.41 1.65 6.62
C PHE A 837 9.23 2.19 5.81
N MET A 838 9.15 3.51 5.63
CA MET A 838 8.16 4.16 4.77
C MET A 838 8.63 5.53 4.27
N PHE A 839 8.64 5.71 2.95
CA PHE A 839 8.82 7.01 2.30
C PHE A 839 7.82 7.19 1.12
N GLU A 840 7.91 8.29 0.36
CA GLU A 840 6.99 8.66 -0.74
C GLU A 840 5.48 8.56 -0.38
N ASP A 841 5.04 9.43 0.53
CA ASP A 841 3.70 9.45 1.14
C ASP A 841 3.28 8.14 1.85
N GLY A 842 4.23 7.26 2.16
CA GLY A 842 3.96 5.97 2.81
C GLY A 842 3.53 4.88 1.83
N LYS A 843 4.13 4.83 0.62
CA LYS A 843 3.80 3.86 -0.44
C LYS A 843 4.87 2.80 -0.67
N GLU A 844 6.15 3.14 -0.49
CA GLU A 844 7.28 2.23 -0.63
C GLU A 844 8.17 2.29 0.63
N SER A 845 8.93 1.23 0.88
CA SER A 845 10.06 1.22 1.84
C SER A 845 11.37 0.97 1.10
N GLY A 846 12.50 1.28 1.73
CA GLY A 846 13.79 1.21 1.05
C GLY A 846 14.97 1.01 1.98
N ILE A 847 16.13 0.81 1.36
CA ILE A 847 17.43 0.73 2.05
C ILE A 847 18.37 1.73 1.41
N TYR A 848 18.96 2.62 2.23
CA TYR A 848 19.98 3.57 1.79
C TYR A 848 21.38 3.11 2.20
N SER A 849 22.39 3.50 1.42
CA SER A 849 23.80 3.32 1.75
C SER A 849 24.56 4.64 1.63
N PHE A 850 25.24 5.04 2.70
CA PHE A 850 26.07 6.24 2.77
C PHE A 850 27.53 5.82 2.96
N ASN A 851 28.46 6.42 2.22
CA ASN A 851 29.89 6.22 2.46
C ASN A 851 30.32 7.16 3.60
N LEU A 852 31.08 6.67 4.59
CA LEU A 852 31.49 7.53 5.71
C LEU A 852 32.39 8.70 5.27
N GLU A 853 32.94 8.65 4.05
CA GLU A 853 33.65 9.79 3.44
C GLU A 853 32.72 10.90 2.92
N ASP A 854 31.44 10.63 2.64
CA ASP A 854 30.46 11.67 2.27
C ASP A 854 30.26 12.68 3.43
N PHE A 855 30.47 12.25 4.68
CA PHE A 855 30.26 13.05 5.91
C PHE A 855 31.45 13.93 6.32
N LYS A 856 32.35 14.27 5.40
CA LYS A 856 33.55 15.09 5.68
C LYS A 856 33.32 16.59 5.52
N ASP A 857 32.56 16.98 4.51
CA ASP A 857 32.47 18.38 4.07
C ASP A 857 31.22 19.10 4.59
N ASP A 858 30.07 18.42 4.65
CA ASP A 858 28.81 18.97 5.17
C ASP A 858 27.83 17.84 5.60
N LYS A 859 26.68 18.19 6.19
CA LYS A 859 25.59 17.22 6.46
C LYS A 859 24.75 16.94 5.19
N ILE A 860 24.23 15.72 5.07
CA ILE A 860 23.38 15.31 3.95
C ILE A 860 21.91 15.64 4.25
N VAL A 861 21.16 16.13 3.25
CA VAL A 861 19.71 16.39 3.35
C VAL A 861 18.98 15.60 2.25
N MET A 862 17.99 14.79 2.62
CA MET A 862 17.38 13.78 1.76
C MET A 862 16.27 14.34 0.84
N ASP A 863 16.69 15.05 -0.20
CA ASP A 863 15.84 15.41 -1.35
C ASP A 863 15.73 14.26 -2.39
N ASP A 864 14.91 14.45 -3.44
CA ASP A 864 14.65 13.45 -4.48
C ASP A 864 15.92 12.96 -5.20
N GLN A 865 16.93 13.82 -5.35
CA GLN A 865 18.19 13.47 -6.01
C GLN A 865 19.10 12.69 -5.06
N THR A 866 19.18 13.15 -3.81
CA THR A 866 20.00 12.58 -2.75
C THR A 866 19.47 11.20 -2.33
N ARG A 867 18.14 11.02 -2.26
CA ARG A 867 17.51 9.71 -2.14
C ARG A 867 17.99 8.78 -3.24
N LYS A 868 17.84 9.16 -4.51
CA LYS A 868 18.23 8.32 -5.67
C LYS A 868 19.74 8.02 -5.72
N LYS A 869 20.59 8.95 -5.28
CA LYS A 869 22.06 8.72 -5.14
C LYS A 869 22.38 7.60 -4.15
N HIS A 870 21.67 7.53 -3.03
CA HIS A 870 22.00 6.66 -1.89
C HIS A 870 21.14 5.38 -1.79
N LEU A 871 20.04 5.28 -2.54
CA LEU A 871 19.10 4.16 -2.50
C LEU A 871 19.68 2.90 -3.17
N ILE A 872 19.66 1.77 -2.45
CA ILE A 872 20.16 0.48 -2.96
C ILE A 872 19.04 -0.56 -3.22
N GLY A 873 17.78 -0.23 -2.91
CA GLY A 873 16.62 -1.03 -3.30
C GLY A 873 15.32 -0.52 -2.68
N THR A 874 14.21 -0.67 -3.41
CA THR A 874 12.84 -0.37 -2.91
C THR A 874 11.97 -1.63 -2.79
N PHE A 875 10.91 -1.51 -2.02
CA PHE A 875 10.03 -2.58 -1.56
C PHE A 875 8.63 -2.02 -1.27
N PRO A 876 7.62 -2.88 -1.09
CA PRO A 876 6.41 -2.53 -0.33
C PRO A 876 6.77 -1.94 1.05
N VAL A 877 5.85 -1.20 1.66
CA VAL A 877 6.03 -0.64 3.01
C VAL A 877 6.35 -1.74 4.03
N GLY A 878 7.38 -1.52 4.87
CA GLY A 878 7.70 -2.42 5.98
C GLY A 878 9.00 -3.25 5.88
N ILE A 879 10.03 -2.82 5.13
CA ILE A 879 11.39 -3.34 5.36
C ILE A 879 11.99 -2.74 6.62
N ASP A 880 12.58 -3.59 7.46
CA ASP A 880 13.15 -3.14 8.73
C ASP A 880 14.46 -3.85 9.13
N GLY A 881 14.38 -5.04 9.73
CA GLY A 881 15.54 -5.73 10.30
C GLY A 881 16.63 -5.99 9.26
N ILE A 882 17.87 -5.63 9.57
CA ILE A 882 19.02 -5.84 8.67
C ILE A 882 20.25 -6.42 9.35
N ALA A 883 20.96 -7.30 8.65
CA ALA A 883 22.23 -7.90 9.08
C ALA A 883 23.22 -8.04 7.91
N LEU A 884 24.52 -7.98 8.20
CA LEU A 884 25.61 -8.09 7.21
C LEU A 884 26.51 -9.30 7.52
N ASP A 885 26.70 -10.20 6.55
CA ASP A 885 27.59 -11.36 6.72
C ASP A 885 29.09 -10.98 6.62
N VAL A 886 30.01 -11.94 6.86
CA VAL A 886 31.47 -11.68 6.72
C VAL A 886 31.90 -11.19 5.33
N SER A 887 31.16 -11.53 4.28
CA SER A 887 31.40 -11.07 2.90
C SER A 887 30.81 -9.67 2.64
N GLY A 888 29.98 -9.17 3.57
CA GLY A 888 29.21 -7.95 3.44
C GLY A 888 27.98 -8.12 2.53
N ASN A 889 27.43 -9.32 2.40
CA ASN A 889 26.07 -9.47 1.85
C ASN A 889 25.07 -8.97 2.89
N LEU A 890 24.11 -8.16 2.46
CA LEU A 890 23.08 -7.59 3.34
C LEU A 890 21.85 -8.50 3.29
N TYR A 891 21.36 -8.90 4.45
CA TYR A 891 20.08 -9.57 4.61
C TYR A 891 19.09 -8.57 5.20
N ALA A 892 17.89 -8.48 4.62
CA ALA A 892 16.84 -7.55 5.03
C ALA A 892 15.51 -8.30 5.23
N GLY A 893 14.88 -8.10 6.37
CA GLY A 893 13.58 -8.64 6.75
C GLY A 893 12.42 -7.70 6.40
N HIS A 894 11.27 -8.28 6.09
CA HIS A 894 10.01 -7.57 5.88
C HIS A 894 9.04 -7.82 7.04
N PHE A 895 8.60 -6.74 7.70
CA PHE A 895 7.85 -6.76 8.95
C PHE A 895 6.46 -7.39 8.85
N TYR A 896 5.81 -7.33 7.67
CA TYR A 896 4.43 -7.81 7.47
C TYR A 896 4.30 -9.18 6.79
N SER A 897 5.39 -9.73 6.24
CA SER A 897 5.39 -11.04 5.54
C SER A 897 6.50 -11.98 5.97
N GLY A 898 7.43 -11.54 6.82
CA GLY A 898 8.65 -12.27 7.20
C GLY A 898 9.53 -12.68 6.02
N THR A 899 9.35 -12.06 4.85
CA THR A 899 10.19 -12.29 3.68
C THR A 899 11.62 -11.85 3.98
N ILE A 900 12.61 -12.71 3.80
CA ILE A 900 14.03 -12.38 3.95
C ILE A 900 14.64 -12.22 2.56
N THR A 901 15.19 -11.03 2.30
CA THR A 901 15.84 -10.67 1.04
C THR A 901 17.36 -10.57 1.24
N LYS A 902 18.13 -11.30 0.43
CA LYS A 902 19.60 -11.18 0.38
C LYS A 902 20.03 -10.27 -0.76
N PHE A 903 20.88 -9.29 -0.46
CA PHE A 903 21.64 -8.50 -1.42
C PHE A 903 23.09 -8.96 -1.45
N GLU A 904 23.61 -9.24 -2.64
CA GLU A 904 25.04 -9.36 -2.89
C GLU A 904 25.56 -8.07 -3.52
N PHE A 905 26.82 -7.73 -3.24
CA PHE A 905 27.45 -6.51 -3.72
C PHE A 905 28.70 -6.79 -4.56
N THR A 906 29.11 -5.78 -5.33
CA THR A 906 30.42 -5.70 -5.97
C THR A 906 31.52 -5.34 -4.95
N ASN A 907 32.79 -5.31 -5.37
CA ASN A 907 33.88 -4.82 -4.52
C ASN A 907 33.70 -3.33 -4.20
N GLU A 908 33.13 -2.60 -5.17
CA GLU A 908 32.78 -1.18 -5.19
C GLU A 908 31.48 -0.88 -4.40
N ARG A 909 30.91 -1.90 -3.73
CA ARG A 909 29.69 -1.83 -2.90
C ARG A 909 28.42 -1.37 -3.61
N THR A 910 28.39 -1.43 -4.94
CA THR A 910 27.15 -1.39 -5.74
C THR A 910 26.43 -2.74 -5.68
N VAL A 911 25.10 -2.75 -5.80
CA VAL A 911 24.32 -4.00 -5.76
C VAL A 911 24.61 -4.85 -7.00
N LYS A 912 24.98 -6.10 -6.77
CA LYS A 912 25.26 -7.12 -7.79
C LYS A 912 24.03 -7.99 -8.08
N SER A 913 23.27 -8.33 -7.03
CA SER A 913 22.02 -9.10 -7.14
C SER A 913 21.19 -8.98 -5.86
N ARG A 914 19.88 -9.15 -5.98
CA ARG A 914 18.92 -9.21 -4.86
C ARG A 914 18.02 -10.42 -5.07
N ASN A 915 17.95 -11.30 -4.08
CA ASN A 915 17.13 -12.52 -4.12
C ASN A 915 16.25 -12.59 -2.87
N VAL A 916 14.96 -12.93 -3.02
CA VAL A 916 14.18 -13.44 -1.90
C VAL A 916 14.69 -14.84 -1.58
N VAL A 917 15.27 -15.01 -0.40
CA VAL A 917 15.87 -16.28 0.04
C VAL A 917 14.94 -17.08 0.96
N PHE A 918 14.00 -16.41 1.63
CA PHE A 918 12.98 -17.02 2.48
C PHE A 918 11.64 -16.28 2.37
N GLU A 919 10.53 -17.02 2.36
CA GLU A 919 9.17 -16.52 2.53
C GLU A 919 8.32 -17.65 3.15
N SER A 920 7.53 -17.37 4.19
CA SER A 920 6.67 -18.38 4.81
C SER A 920 5.45 -17.74 5.49
N LYS A 921 4.28 -18.38 5.39
CA LYS A 921 3.07 -17.90 6.09
C LYS A 921 3.12 -18.10 7.61
N SER A 922 3.98 -19.00 8.09
CA SER A 922 4.19 -19.25 9.53
C SER A 922 5.12 -18.22 10.19
N PHE A 923 5.93 -17.52 9.40
CA PHE A 923 6.90 -16.53 9.86
C PHE A 923 6.57 -15.21 9.16
N ASN A 924 5.76 -14.41 9.85
CA ASN A 924 5.05 -13.22 9.33
C ASN A 924 5.77 -11.89 9.59
N CYS A 925 6.81 -11.88 10.41
CA CYS A 925 7.49 -10.66 10.86
C CYS A 925 8.99 -10.96 11.02
N ALA A 926 9.82 -10.11 10.40
CA ALA A 926 11.27 -10.14 10.51
C ALA A 926 11.73 -8.75 10.93
N ASP A 927 11.88 -8.57 12.24
CA ASP A 927 12.39 -7.37 12.90
C ASP A 927 13.91 -7.51 13.10
N GLY A 928 14.53 -6.67 13.94
CA GLY A 928 15.96 -6.60 14.25
C GLY A 928 16.76 -7.91 14.12
N MET A 929 17.75 -7.86 13.22
CA MET A 929 18.55 -9.00 12.78
C MET A 929 20.03 -8.81 13.14
N TYR A 930 20.68 -9.83 13.71
CA TYR A 930 22.11 -9.78 14.05
C TYR A 930 22.88 -11.00 13.57
N TYR A 931 24.02 -10.77 12.90
CA TYR A 931 24.87 -11.83 12.34
C TYR A 931 25.99 -12.24 13.31
N ASP A 932 25.98 -13.50 13.76
CA ASP A 932 27.10 -14.11 14.46
C ASP A 932 28.07 -14.78 13.48
N LYS A 933 29.22 -14.13 13.29
CA LYS A 933 30.35 -14.66 12.49
C LYS A 933 30.91 -16.00 12.98
N ASN A 934 30.70 -16.38 14.24
CA ASN A 934 31.25 -17.61 14.82
C ASN A 934 30.40 -18.83 14.47
N ARG A 935 29.07 -18.68 14.49
CA ARG A 935 28.11 -19.69 14.01
C ARG A 935 27.88 -19.61 12.49
N ASN A 936 28.15 -18.45 11.89
CA ASN A 936 27.71 -18.08 10.55
C ASN A 936 26.18 -18.13 10.42
N SER A 937 25.51 -17.54 11.42
CA SER A 937 24.05 -17.49 11.55
C SER A 937 23.57 -16.06 11.71
N ILE A 938 22.30 -15.80 11.35
CA ILE A 938 21.62 -14.53 11.64
C ILE A 938 20.51 -14.81 12.66
N PHE A 939 20.59 -14.17 13.82
CA PHE A 939 19.52 -14.13 14.81
C PHE A 939 18.48 -13.11 14.39
N ILE A 940 17.20 -13.44 14.54
CA ILE A 940 16.09 -12.61 14.06
C ILE A 940 15.01 -12.53 15.14
N ALA A 941 14.65 -11.30 15.51
CA ALA A 941 13.47 -11.02 16.29
C ALA A 941 12.19 -11.14 15.42
N ASN A 942 11.18 -11.83 15.92
CA ASN A 942 9.82 -11.79 15.37
C ASN A 942 8.88 -11.32 16.49
N LEU A 943 8.71 -10.00 16.51
CA LEU A 943 7.87 -9.26 17.44
C LEU A 943 6.43 -9.78 17.43
N THR A 944 5.84 -9.86 16.23
CA THR A 944 4.42 -10.19 16.03
C THR A 944 4.02 -11.57 16.61
N ASN A 945 4.88 -12.58 16.50
CA ASN A 945 4.64 -13.93 17.03
C ASN A 945 5.23 -14.16 18.43
N ASN A 946 5.83 -13.14 19.05
CA ASN A 946 6.56 -13.20 20.32
C ASN A 946 7.62 -14.34 20.35
N SER A 947 8.53 -14.32 19.36
CA SER A 947 9.47 -15.41 19.08
C SER A 947 10.82 -14.93 18.55
N VAL A 948 11.85 -15.76 18.68
CA VAL A 948 13.22 -15.49 18.17
C VAL A 948 13.73 -16.72 17.42
N HIS A 949 14.45 -16.48 16.32
CA HIS A 949 14.86 -17.48 15.35
C HIS A 949 16.36 -17.40 15.03
N GLU A 950 16.96 -18.52 14.65
CA GLU A 950 18.32 -18.61 14.10
C GLU A 950 18.26 -19.03 12.63
N LEU A 951 18.64 -18.12 11.73
CA LEU A 951 18.93 -18.43 10.33
C LEU A 951 20.39 -18.89 10.20
N ASP A 952 20.60 -20.21 10.24
CA ASP A 952 21.89 -20.83 9.95
C ASP A 952 22.17 -20.80 8.44
N LEU A 953 23.19 -20.04 8.03
CA LEU A 953 23.57 -19.87 6.62
C LEU A 953 24.37 -21.06 6.06
N ASN A 954 24.85 -21.96 6.92
CA ASN A 954 25.57 -23.18 6.53
C ASN A 954 24.59 -24.28 6.13
N THR A 955 23.59 -24.57 6.96
CA THR A 955 22.52 -25.54 6.64
C THR A 955 21.39 -24.96 5.79
N LYS A 956 21.35 -23.62 5.63
CA LYS A 956 20.26 -22.88 4.98
C LYS A 956 18.90 -23.12 5.66
N THR A 957 18.87 -23.04 6.98
CA THR A 957 17.66 -23.30 7.78
C THR A 957 17.38 -22.15 8.74
N LEU A 958 16.15 -21.64 8.73
CA LEU A 958 15.59 -20.78 9.77
C LEU A 958 14.98 -21.69 10.85
N ASN A 959 15.60 -21.72 12.02
CA ASN A 959 15.20 -22.56 13.16
C ASN A 959 14.55 -21.69 14.25
N LEU A 960 13.46 -22.18 14.84
CA LEU A 960 12.86 -21.57 16.01
C LEU A 960 13.75 -21.79 17.26
N ILE A 961 14.22 -20.72 17.90
CA ILE A 961 14.94 -20.81 19.19
C ILE A 961 13.94 -20.90 20.33
N TRP A 962 12.96 -19.99 20.34
CA TRP A 962 11.93 -19.91 21.38
C TRP A 962 10.73 -19.10 20.93
N ILE A 963 9.57 -19.46 21.49
CA ILE A 963 8.30 -18.76 21.37
C ILE A 963 7.55 -18.90 22.68
N ASN A 964 6.88 -17.83 23.12
CA ASN A 964 5.85 -17.93 24.14
C ASN A 964 4.59 -17.17 23.70
N ASP A 965 3.54 -17.22 24.52
CA ASP A 965 2.37 -16.35 24.37
C ASP A 965 2.61 -15.05 25.15
N ASN A 966 1.57 -14.32 25.54
CA ASN A 966 1.66 -13.09 26.32
C ASN A 966 2.62 -13.23 27.52
N ASN A 967 3.48 -12.23 27.74
CA ASN A 967 4.25 -12.11 28.97
C ASN A 967 4.24 -10.67 29.49
N ASN A 968 5.13 -10.36 30.43
CA ASN A 968 5.35 -9.02 30.96
C ASN A 968 6.84 -8.74 31.18
N GLY A 969 7.70 -9.43 30.42
CA GLY A 969 9.16 -9.40 30.52
C GLY A 969 9.80 -9.88 31.84
N SER A 970 9.08 -9.87 32.96
CA SER A 970 9.64 -9.87 34.33
C SER A 970 10.46 -11.10 34.74
N THR A 971 10.35 -12.21 34.01
CA THR A 971 11.15 -13.44 34.20
C THR A 971 12.25 -13.63 33.16
N GLY A 972 12.39 -12.68 32.23
CA GLY A 972 13.19 -12.79 31.01
C GLY A 972 12.62 -13.80 30.01
N LEU A 973 11.29 -13.89 29.95
CA LEU A 973 10.58 -14.44 28.80
C LEU A 973 10.43 -13.35 27.73
N LEU A 974 10.18 -13.77 26.49
CA LEU A 974 10.02 -12.84 25.38
C LEU A 974 8.75 -12.01 25.53
N ASP A 975 8.85 -10.75 25.16
CA ASP A 975 7.75 -9.80 25.22
C ASP A 975 7.90 -8.75 24.12
N ASN A 976 7.27 -9.00 22.96
CA ASN A 976 7.48 -8.22 21.73
C ASN A 976 8.98 -8.01 21.41
N PRO A 977 9.77 -9.07 21.14
CA PRO A 977 11.18 -8.93 20.84
C PRO A 977 11.39 -8.08 19.57
N CYS A 978 12.24 -7.05 19.63
CA CYS A 978 12.55 -6.17 18.49
C CYS A 978 13.97 -6.37 17.95
N GLU A 979 14.99 -6.53 18.80
CA GLU A 979 16.40 -6.56 18.40
C GLU A 979 17.15 -7.72 19.06
N THR A 980 18.16 -8.25 18.37
CA THR A 980 18.99 -9.37 18.81
C THR A 980 20.48 -9.00 18.79
N ILE A 981 21.30 -9.61 19.66
CA ILE A 981 22.77 -9.51 19.58
C ILE A 981 23.47 -10.68 20.28
N ILE A 982 24.66 -11.10 19.82
CA ILE A 982 25.51 -12.03 20.58
C ILE A 982 26.48 -11.26 21.48
N TYR A 983 26.34 -11.43 22.79
CA TYR A 983 27.19 -10.81 23.81
C TYR A 983 27.66 -11.84 24.84
N LYS A 984 28.99 -11.92 25.06
CA LYS A 984 29.63 -12.86 26.01
C LYS A 984 29.08 -14.30 25.87
N GLU A 985 29.10 -14.81 24.63
CA GLU A 985 28.60 -16.14 24.19
C GLU A 985 27.09 -16.40 24.30
N LYS A 986 26.32 -15.45 24.83
CA LYS A 986 24.85 -15.52 24.93
C LYS A 986 24.19 -14.76 23.79
N LEU A 987 22.99 -15.20 23.38
CA LEU A 987 22.08 -14.36 22.60
C LEU A 987 21.27 -13.49 23.55
N ILE A 988 21.36 -12.19 23.36
CA ILE A 988 20.65 -11.15 24.10
C ILE A 988 19.56 -10.59 23.20
N VAL A 989 18.36 -10.37 23.74
CA VAL A 989 17.17 -9.94 23.00
C VAL A 989 16.43 -8.87 23.78
N VAL A 990 16.09 -7.76 23.11
CA VAL A 990 15.36 -6.64 23.70
C VAL A 990 13.87 -6.78 23.47
N ASN A 991 13.10 -6.56 24.53
CA ASN A 991 11.63 -6.59 24.54
C ASN A 991 11.09 -5.15 24.34
N PHE A 992 10.35 -4.91 23.24
CA PHE A 992 9.76 -3.62 22.85
C PHE A 992 8.25 -3.61 23.11
N ASP A 993 7.84 -3.86 24.35
CA ASP A 993 6.42 -3.82 24.69
C ASP A 993 5.89 -2.37 24.76
N THR A 994 5.42 -1.88 23.61
CA THR A 994 4.72 -0.59 23.50
C THR A 994 3.39 -0.68 22.75
N PHE A 995 3.03 -1.84 22.20
CA PHE A 995 1.80 -2.04 21.44
C PHE A 995 1.29 -3.51 21.45
N LYS A 996 -0.04 -3.65 21.53
CA LYS A 996 -0.74 -4.94 21.50
C LYS A 996 -0.64 -5.57 20.11
N GLY A 997 -0.19 -6.81 20.05
CA GLY A 997 -0.12 -7.64 18.85
C GLY A 997 -1.05 -8.86 18.88
N PRO A 998 -0.88 -9.83 17.97
CA PRO A 998 -1.64 -11.08 17.98
C PRO A 998 -1.34 -12.00 19.17
N LYS A 999 -0.16 -11.84 19.78
CA LYS A 999 0.37 -12.66 20.89
C LYS A 999 0.49 -11.92 22.22
N ASN A 1000 1.00 -10.69 22.20
CA ASN A 1000 0.93 -9.78 23.35
C ASN A 1000 -0.39 -9.01 23.30
N LEU A 1001 -1.22 -9.21 24.32
CA LEU A 1001 -2.56 -8.69 24.49
C LEU A 1001 -2.60 -7.46 25.41
N GLU A 1002 -1.52 -7.16 26.14
CA GLU A 1002 -1.40 -6.06 27.11
C GLU A 1002 -0.34 -5.04 26.65
N VAL A 1003 0.06 -4.10 27.51
CA VAL A 1003 1.26 -3.26 27.36
C VAL A 1003 1.75 -3.02 28.78
N ASP A 1004 2.85 -3.68 29.13
CA ASP A 1004 3.37 -3.74 30.48
C ASP A 1004 4.35 -2.60 30.81
N LYS A 1005 4.80 -2.53 32.07
CA LYS A 1005 5.73 -1.50 32.54
C LYS A 1005 7.21 -1.89 32.48
N TYR A 1006 7.52 -3.17 32.22
CA TYR A 1006 8.81 -3.78 32.55
C TYR A 1006 9.73 -3.93 31.34
N ASN A 1007 10.60 -2.92 31.20
CA ASN A 1007 11.58 -2.81 30.13
C ASN A 1007 12.74 -3.76 30.41
N THR A 1008 12.66 -4.95 29.83
CA THR A 1008 13.50 -6.09 30.17
C THR A 1008 14.31 -6.54 28.98
N ILE A 1009 15.45 -7.17 29.29
CA ILE A 1009 16.29 -7.82 28.29
C ILE A 1009 16.31 -9.31 28.61
N SER A 1010 16.00 -10.12 27.60
CA SER A 1010 16.05 -11.58 27.66
C SER A 1010 17.44 -12.07 27.25
N GLN A 1011 17.91 -13.16 27.85
CA GLN A 1011 19.13 -13.88 27.44
C GLN A 1011 18.88 -15.37 27.23
N PHE A 1012 19.48 -15.90 26.18
CA PHE A 1012 19.53 -17.31 25.83
C PHE A 1012 20.96 -17.81 25.96
N LYS A 1013 21.13 -19.02 26.50
CA LYS A 1013 22.40 -19.75 26.43
C LYS A 1013 22.37 -20.67 25.21
N LEU A 1014 23.02 -20.20 24.14
CA LEU A 1014 23.29 -20.93 22.91
C LEU A 1014 24.50 -21.89 23.04
#